data_AF-A0AAD5JRB2-F1
#
_entry.id   AF-A0AAD5JRB2-F1
#
_cell.length_a   1.000
_cell.length_b   1.000
_cell.length_c   1.000
_cell.angle_alpha   90.00
_cell.angle_beta   90.00
_cell.angle_gamma   90.00
#
_symmetry.space_group_name_H-M   'P 1'
#
loop_
_entity.id
_entity.type
_entity.pdbx_description
1 polymer ?
#
loop_
_entity_poly.entity_id
_entity_poly.type
_entity_poly.pdbx_seq_one_letter_code
_entity_poly.pdbx_strand_id
1 'polypeptide(L)'
;MSIPFTSRLYFTFLNLFRTLAEQTRTTITFDFNDQYFDITGRSAEGVEKAAQHIYNGLLQKLNRAIDEDMMLGTFATLASMEEAATRKLLDFASEEPESPETGFMNSSQNQQQQQQNQQKQVHAGRPLELEEFDDMKSTLNEIEFKIMKETEEKEDETHKAVFKFSKNIANPQEVLRGPPGPNLQATDNLKEVMRATETECYLEGREIHIEGSEKDQVEDALQRFLNIQTLYKRGRRPVTIVPCVHYPTDSPYYGLYFCNLNRYAQNKYVDLLYSDSLRPMHVLLPVFKNPETGQYQKPKDLLDAAPRSAPVPGPAQERIPAPPRPSWVQHPSAPMQSTLQHQQRQQPPRRQSMPSHGHVMQNTPTSMTSSEMPLWGENREFVNNYAASSYASSPSPTTPSPSYQTNFQQQYPQQPESHENEFPALPSAPPRKSYVPVRETPGQPMQRRVIRLTNQQHVPGSPDAPLSQLEMARQYNLNNIRTALTDGLESVRGFKGEIRLEAKLGKVLWTNLSSEIAKKIWEFQDIKDLVVKEHGVKPLFNNVTTAEERIMSTISEILPRPFKHTGFFEIHCQARNQPALEYKPVVMIMNQGIVELKKVITRQQKVTEIDWVSLDRKFDFQLSLSAQELCRVDVKPYSTFIKKVSVCPITNQMTFENVRDFLKVDHILHKQKTFYRIHFPFIVEITRVESVPIRNQPNSGYGVDKVLGVTGEGHVWYDLQVFYTNHDEPFRTNLSLSAGELASWTVDDILGPENDPQKLIEYIKCLLVLTEKCEPLFT
;
A
#
# COMPACT_ATOMS: atom_id res chain seq x y z
N MET A 1 15.56 -28.60 30.85
CA MET A 1 15.71 -27.99 29.51
C MET A 1 15.58 -29.10 28.48
N SER A 2 14.57 -29.05 27.61
CA SER A 2 14.41 -30.01 26.50
C SER A 2 15.37 -29.65 25.37
N ILE A 3 16.17 -30.62 24.91
CA ILE A 3 17.00 -30.47 23.71
C ILE A 3 16.08 -30.22 22.50
N PRO A 4 16.32 -29.20 21.67
CA PRO A 4 15.50 -28.92 20.49
C PRO A 4 15.40 -30.15 19.57
N PHE A 5 14.22 -30.39 18.99
CA PHE A 5 13.98 -31.51 18.09
C PHE A 5 14.97 -31.52 16.89
N THR A 6 15.26 -30.35 16.33
CA THR A 6 16.26 -30.17 15.27
C THR A 6 17.66 -30.63 15.70
N SER A 7 18.04 -30.44 16.96
CA SER A 7 19.29 -30.97 17.51
C SER A 7 19.26 -32.50 17.61
N ARG A 8 18.15 -33.11 18.07
CA ARG A 8 18.02 -34.58 18.10
C ARG A 8 18.07 -35.21 16.71
N LEU A 9 17.37 -34.60 15.75
CA LEU A 9 17.35 -35.05 14.37
C LEU A 9 18.74 -34.92 13.73
N TYR A 10 19.44 -33.80 13.95
CA TYR A 10 20.82 -33.63 13.51
C TYR A 10 21.75 -34.71 14.08
N PHE A 11 21.59 -35.09 15.36
CA PHE A 11 22.38 -36.19 15.95
C PHE A 11 22.12 -37.55 15.29
N THR A 12 20.92 -37.81 14.78
CA THR A 12 20.61 -39.02 14.00
C THR A 12 21.38 -39.07 12.69
N PHE A 13 21.60 -37.92 12.05
CA PHE A 13 22.36 -37.81 10.79
C PHE A 13 23.85 -37.51 10.99
N LEU A 14 24.32 -37.32 12.23
CA LEU A 14 25.71 -36.91 12.53
C LEU A 14 26.76 -37.89 11.97
N ASN A 15 26.49 -39.20 12.06
CA ASN A 15 27.40 -40.20 11.51
C ASN A 15 27.48 -40.14 9.98
N LEU A 16 26.38 -39.81 9.31
CA LEU A 16 26.38 -39.63 7.85
C LEU A 16 27.15 -38.37 7.45
N PHE A 17 27.01 -37.28 8.19
CA PHE A 17 27.80 -36.07 7.96
C PHE A 17 29.29 -36.29 8.22
N ARG A 18 29.66 -37.06 9.24
CA ARG A 18 31.07 -37.43 9.49
C ARG A 18 31.66 -38.27 8.36
N THR A 19 30.94 -39.30 7.90
CA THR A 19 31.38 -40.11 6.76
C THR A 19 31.52 -39.27 5.49
N LEU A 20 30.58 -38.36 5.22
CA LEU A 20 30.64 -37.46 4.08
C LEU A 20 31.82 -36.48 4.19
N ALA A 21 32.05 -35.92 5.38
CA ALA A 21 33.17 -35.04 5.68
C ALA A 21 34.52 -35.74 5.45
N GLU A 22 34.66 -36.99 5.87
CA GLU A 22 35.86 -37.81 5.63
C GLU A 22 36.06 -38.13 4.15
N GLN A 23 35.00 -38.52 3.44
CA GLN A 23 35.05 -38.84 2.00
C GLN A 23 35.40 -37.64 1.13
N THR A 24 34.90 -36.46 1.49
CA THR A 24 35.12 -35.22 0.72
C THR A 24 36.30 -34.40 1.25
N ARG A 25 36.94 -34.84 2.36
CA ARG A 25 37.98 -34.09 3.08
C ARG A 25 37.54 -32.67 3.47
N THR A 26 36.29 -32.56 3.91
CA THR A 26 35.66 -31.31 4.39
C THR A 26 35.36 -31.41 5.89
N THR A 27 35.02 -30.28 6.50
CA THR A 27 34.46 -30.16 7.83
C THR A 27 33.05 -29.61 7.67
N ILE A 28 32.05 -30.31 8.22
CA ILE A 28 30.65 -29.98 8.06
C ILE A 28 30.08 -29.71 9.45
N THR A 29 29.60 -28.49 9.69
CA THR A 29 28.92 -28.09 10.92
C THR A 29 27.54 -27.52 10.60
N PHE A 30 26.63 -27.51 11.57
CA PHE A 30 25.28 -26.96 11.39
C PHE A 30 25.00 -25.91 12.44
N ASP A 31 24.60 -24.72 12.00
CA ASP A 31 24.15 -23.66 12.88
C ASP A 31 22.67 -23.87 13.22
N PHE A 32 22.37 -24.14 14.49
CA PHE A 32 21.00 -24.40 14.94
C PHE A 32 20.16 -23.12 15.09
N ASN A 33 20.78 -21.95 15.23
CA ASN A 33 20.07 -20.69 15.39
C ASN A 33 19.59 -20.18 14.03
N ASP A 34 20.48 -20.22 13.04
CA ASP A 34 20.22 -19.68 11.70
C ASP A 34 19.88 -20.78 10.67
N GLN A 35 19.93 -22.06 11.07
CA GLN A 35 19.48 -23.23 10.31
C GLN A 35 20.20 -23.44 8.96
N TYR A 36 21.53 -23.33 8.94
CA TYR A 36 22.33 -23.58 7.75
C TYR A 36 23.52 -24.52 8.03
N PHE A 37 24.03 -25.15 6.98
CA PHE A 37 25.25 -25.95 7.02
C PHE A 37 26.46 -25.08 6.67
N ASP A 38 27.48 -25.09 7.52
CA ASP A 38 28.78 -24.53 7.21
C ASP A 38 29.73 -25.67 6.80
N ILE A 39 30.23 -25.58 5.56
CA ILE A 39 31.08 -26.59 4.93
C ILE A 39 32.41 -25.95 4.56
N THR A 40 33.47 -26.34 5.26
CA THR A 40 34.82 -25.84 5.01
C THR A 40 35.73 -26.98 4.53
N GLY A 41 36.52 -26.75 3.50
CA GLY A 41 37.33 -27.80 2.89
C GLY A 41 38.64 -27.28 2.30
N ARG A 42 39.61 -28.18 2.09
CA ARG A 42 40.91 -27.82 1.51
C ARG A 42 40.87 -27.61 -0.01
N SER A 43 39.83 -28.10 -0.69
CA SER A 43 39.60 -27.92 -2.12
C SER A 43 38.16 -27.49 -2.39
N ALA A 44 37.97 -26.60 -3.38
CA ALA A 44 36.64 -26.12 -3.78
C ALA A 44 35.75 -27.26 -4.29
N GLU A 45 36.32 -28.19 -5.07
CA GLU A 45 35.63 -29.37 -5.58
C GLU A 45 35.10 -30.27 -4.45
N GLY A 46 35.85 -30.41 -3.34
CA GLY A 46 35.42 -31.20 -2.18
C GLY A 46 34.24 -30.56 -1.45
N VAL A 47 34.24 -29.23 -1.31
CA VAL A 47 33.14 -28.45 -0.71
C VAL A 47 31.88 -28.55 -1.56
N GLU A 48 32.00 -28.36 -2.87
CA GLU A 48 30.86 -28.42 -3.80
C GLU A 48 30.25 -29.83 -3.84
N LYS A 49 31.09 -30.87 -3.87
CA LYS A 49 30.62 -32.25 -3.82
C LYS A 49 29.93 -32.60 -2.51
N ALA A 50 30.44 -32.10 -1.37
CA ALA A 50 29.78 -32.25 -0.07
C ALA A 50 28.44 -31.52 -0.03
N ALA A 51 28.38 -30.29 -0.53
CA ALA A 51 27.16 -29.49 -0.61
C ALA A 51 26.09 -30.16 -1.48
N GLN A 52 26.46 -30.67 -2.66
CA GLN A 52 25.55 -31.40 -3.53
C GLN A 52 25.01 -32.69 -2.88
N HIS A 53 25.85 -33.43 -2.15
CA HIS A 53 25.41 -34.62 -1.42
C HIS A 53 24.45 -34.30 -0.27
N ILE A 54 24.68 -33.19 0.44
CA ILE A 54 23.77 -32.71 1.47
C ILE A 54 22.44 -32.30 0.83
N TYR A 55 22.47 -31.47 -0.21
CA TYR A 55 21.28 -30.94 -0.87
C TYR A 55 20.42 -32.02 -1.51
N ASN A 56 21.03 -32.91 -2.31
CA ASN A 56 20.30 -33.91 -3.08
C ASN A 56 19.89 -35.15 -2.26
N GLY A 57 20.63 -35.46 -1.18
CA GLY A 57 20.44 -36.72 -0.45
C GLY A 57 19.94 -36.53 0.98
N LEU A 58 20.69 -35.78 1.78
CA LEU A 58 20.47 -35.72 3.23
C LEU A 58 19.38 -34.72 3.59
N LEU A 59 19.29 -33.59 2.89
CA LEU A 59 18.30 -32.54 3.16
C LEU A 59 16.89 -33.02 2.85
N GLN A 60 16.69 -33.77 1.77
CA GLN A 60 15.39 -34.37 1.46
C GLN A 60 14.95 -35.38 2.52
N LYS A 61 15.88 -36.18 3.05
CA LYS A 61 15.60 -37.13 4.14
C LYS A 61 15.35 -36.42 5.47
N LEU A 62 16.05 -35.33 5.73
CA LEU A 62 15.85 -34.49 6.90
C LEU A 62 14.45 -33.84 6.86
N ASN A 63 14.10 -33.23 5.73
CA ASN A 63 12.79 -32.61 5.53
C ASN A 63 11.67 -33.65 5.60
N ARG A 64 11.85 -34.81 4.96
CA ARG A 64 10.88 -35.90 5.05
C ARG A 64 10.73 -36.45 6.48
N ALA A 65 11.81 -36.54 7.26
CA ALA A 65 11.74 -36.95 8.66
C ALA A 65 11.09 -35.86 9.56
N ILE A 66 11.22 -34.58 9.19
CA ILE A 66 10.50 -33.47 9.82
C ILE A 66 9.00 -33.55 9.50
N ASP A 67 8.66 -33.91 8.26
CA ASP A 67 7.28 -34.02 7.78
C ASP A 67 6.57 -35.28 8.32
N GLU A 68 7.26 -36.44 8.34
CA GLU A 68 6.72 -37.72 8.80
C GLU A 68 6.42 -37.74 10.32
N ASP A 69 7.06 -36.88 11.11
CA ASP A 69 6.83 -36.78 12.56
C ASP A 69 5.75 -35.72 12.95
N MET A 70 5.06 -35.13 11.96
CA MET A 70 3.96 -34.15 12.13
C MET A 70 4.20 -33.09 13.24
N MET A 71 5.45 -32.68 13.47
CA MET A 71 5.80 -31.72 14.54
C MET A 71 5.27 -32.10 15.94
N LEU A 72 5.03 -33.40 16.22
CA LEU A 72 4.70 -33.89 17.55
C LEU A 72 5.96 -33.92 18.42
N GLY A 73 6.35 -32.75 18.93
CA GLY A 73 7.43 -32.62 19.91
C GLY A 73 8.36 -31.43 19.69
N THR A 74 8.32 -30.76 18.53
CA THR A 74 9.04 -29.50 18.32
C THR A 74 8.37 -28.34 19.06
N PHE A 75 7.05 -28.45 19.24
CA PHE A 75 6.25 -27.55 20.06
C PHE A 75 5.25 -28.39 20.87
N ALA A 76 4.98 -27.93 22.08
CA ALA A 76 3.87 -28.46 22.87
C ALA A 76 2.60 -28.40 22.00
N THR A 77 1.94 -29.55 21.78
CA THR A 77 0.60 -29.57 21.16
C THR A 77 -0.32 -28.65 21.95
N LEU A 78 -1.32 -28.05 21.30
CA LEU A 78 -2.30 -27.17 21.94
C LEU A 78 -2.87 -27.79 23.24
N ALA A 79 -3.13 -29.09 23.25
CA ALA A 79 -3.56 -29.84 24.44
C ALA A 79 -2.49 -29.90 25.56
N SER A 80 -1.21 -30.07 25.23
CA SER A 80 -0.12 -30.08 26.21
C SER A 80 0.24 -28.69 26.76
N MET A 81 -0.01 -27.62 25.99
CA MET A 81 0.08 -26.23 26.46
C MET A 81 -1.05 -25.91 27.44
N GLU A 82 -2.25 -26.44 27.18
CA GLU A 82 -3.43 -26.32 28.05
C GLU A 82 -3.18 -27.05 29.39
N GLU A 83 -2.61 -28.25 29.35
CA GLU A 83 -2.20 -29.01 30.55
C GLU A 83 -1.09 -28.31 31.35
N ALA A 84 -0.11 -27.70 30.67
CA ALA A 84 0.97 -26.95 31.31
C ALA A 84 0.51 -25.61 31.91
N ALA A 85 -0.44 -24.93 31.27
CA ALA A 85 -1.07 -23.72 31.80
C ALA A 85 -1.93 -24.03 33.03
N THR A 86 -2.64 -25.17 33.01
CA THR A 86 -3.45 -25.63 34.14
C THR A 86 -2.58 -26.03 35.33
N ARG A 87 -1.42 -26.68 35.11
CA ARG A 87 -0.44 -26.98 36.18
C ARG A 87 0.19 -25.73 36.79
N LYS A 88 0.54 -24.73 35.97
CA LYS A 88 1.08 -23.45 36.47
C LYS A 88 0.08 -22.66 37.33
N LEU A 89 -1.21 -22.74 37.02
CA LEU A 89 -2.27 -22.11 37.83
C LEU A 89 -2.45 -22.79 39.20
N LEU A 90 -2.16 -24.09 39.31
CA LEU A 90 -2.22 -24.83 40.56
C LEU A 90 -0.97 -24.59 41.43
N ASP A 91 0.22 -24.47 40.83
CA ASP A 91 1.47 -24.24 41.59
C ASP A 91 1.52 -22.82 42.20
N PHE A 92 0.90 -21.82 41.56
CA PHE A 92 0.81 -20.44 42.09
C PHE A 92 -0.07 -20.29 43.33
N ALA A 93 -0.88 -21.30 43.67
CA ALA A 93 -1.75 -21.27 44.85
C ALA A 93 -1.08 -21.76 46.14
N SER A 94 0.20 -22.18 46.09
CA SER A 94 0.81 -22.99 47.17
C SER A 94 2.17 -22.55 47.72
N GLU A 95 2.69 -21.35 47.43
CA GLU A 95 3.99 -20.93 48.00
C GLU A 95 3.89 -19.65 48.85
N GLU A 96 4.04 -19.82 50.17
CA GLU A 96 4.38 -18.77 51.15
C GLU A 96 5.85 -18.33 51.03
N PRO A 97 6.22 -17.11 51.47
CA PRO A 97 7.53 -16.54 51.20
C PRO A 97 8.54 -16.87 52.30
N GLU A 98 9.68 -17.45 51.94
CA GLU A 98 10.89 -17.47 52.77
C GLU A 98 11.96 -16.49 52.26
N SER A 99 12.65 -15.90 53.23
CA SER A 99 13.59 -14.77 53.19
C SER A 99 14.99 -15.07 52.58
N PRO A 100 15.80 -14.03 52.25
CA PRO A 100 17.03 -14.20 51.49
C PRO A 100 18.27 -14.35 52.38
N GLU A 101 19.18 -15.25 52.00
CA GLU A 101 20.57 -15.22 52.45
C GLU A 101 21.56 -15.21 51.27
N THR A 102 22.67 -14.55 51.58
CA THR A 102 23.78 -14.05 50.78
C THR A 102 24.72 -15.12 50.22
N GLY A 103 25.34 -14.83 49.06
CA GLY A 103 26.51 -15.58 48.57
C GLY A 103 27.22 -14.92 47.40
N PHE A 104 28.26 -14.13 47.71
CA PHE A 104 29.27 -13.61 46.77
C PHE A 104 30.13 -14.74 46.19
N MET A 105 30.50 -14.67 44.90
CA MET A 105 31.90 -14.86 44.45
C MET A 105 32.17 -14.38 43.02
N ASN A 106 33.36 -13.81 42.87
CA ASN A 106 33.98 -13.18 41.70
C ASN A 106 34.38 -14.16 40.58
N SER A 107 34.40 -13.67 39.33
CA SER A 107 35.55 -13.89 38.43
C SER A 107 35.48 -12.97 37.19
N SER A 108 36.30 -11.92 37.22
CA SER A 108 36.73 -11.14 36.05
C SER A 108 38.15 -11.60 35.69
N GLN A 109 38.40 -11.97 34.43
CA GLN A 109 39.67 -11.82 33.69
C GLN A 109 39.68 -12.75 32.46
N ASN A 110 39.89 -12.15 31.28
CA ASN A 110 40.34 -12.72 29.99
C ASN A 110 39.42 -12.42 28.79
N GLN A 111 39.35 -11.15 28.39
CA GLN A 111 39.09 -10.76 27.01
C GLN A 111 39.90 -9.51 26.68
N GLN A 112 41.16 -9.70 26.32
CA GLN A 112 41.97 -8.72 25.58
C GLN A 112 43.27 -9.41 25.13
N GLN A 113 43.23 -10.06 23.95
CA GLN A 113 44.37 -10.29 23.05
C GLN A 113 43.93 -11.20 21.91
N GLN A 114 43.54 -10.61 20.77
CA GLN A 114 43.76 -11.16 19.41
C GLN A 114 43.22 -10.17 18.37
N GLN A 115 43.91 -9.04 18.24
CA GLN A 115 43.98 -8.28 16.98
C GLN A 115 45.42 -7.78 16.86
N GLN A 116 46.22 -8.46 16.03
CA GLN A 116 47.35 -7.94 15.26
C GLN A 116 48.15 -9.11 14.66
N ASN A 117 48.75 -8.86 13.49
CA ASN A 117 49.67 -9.71 12.70
C ASN A 117 48.97 -10.70 11.73
N GLN A 118 49.08 -10.62 10.40
CA GLN A 118 50.22 -10.25 9.54
C GLN A 118 49.81 -9.65 8.17
N GLN A 119 50.48 -8.57 7.79
CA GLN A 119 50.82 -8.20 6.41
C GLN A 119 52.35 -8.22 6.27
N LYS A 120 52.89 -8.87 5.22
CA LYS A 120 54.14 -8.55 4.46
C LYS A 120 54.44 -9.67 3.45
N GLN A 121 54.31 -9.43 2.13
CA GLN A 121 55.33 -9.04 1.13
C GLN A 121 56.45 -10.08 0.87
N VAL A 122 56.48 -10.74 -0.30
CA VAL A 122 57.19 -10.46 -1.59
C VAL A 122 58.50 -11.27 -1.75
N HIS A 123 58.61 -12.15 -2.76
CA HIS A 123 59.68 -12.11 -3.78
C HIS A 123 59.50 -13.11 -4.94
N ALA A 124 60.13 -12.76 -6.07
CA ALA A 124 60.01 -13.31 -7.40
C ALA A 124 61.06 -14.40 -7.72
N GLY A 125 60.78 -15.23 -8.73
CA GLY A 125 61.75 -16.12 -9.38
C GLY A 125 61.20 -16.62 -10.72
N ARG A 126 61.97 -16.41 -11.80
CA ARG A 126 61.66 -16.67 -13.23
C ARG A 126 62.36 -17.97 -13.69
N PRO A 127 62.37 -18.30 -14.99
CA PRO A 127 61.62 -19.35 -15.68
C PRO A 127 62.39 -20.69 -15.84
N LEU A 128 61.67 -21.76 -16.20
CA LEU A 128 62.27 -22.93 -16.85
C LEU A 128 61.59 -23.18 -18.20
N GLU A 129 62.44 -23.57 -19.13
CA GLU A 129 62.35 -23.60 -20.57
C GLU A 129 62.41 -25.09 -21.03
N LEU A 130 61.97 -25.37 -22.26
CA LEU A 130 62.06 -26.63 -23.04
C LEU A 130 61.09 -27.77 -22.63
N GLU A 131 60.44 -28.53 -23.54
CA GLU A 131 60.47 -28.61 -25.01
C GLU A 131 59.28 -29.45 -25.54
N GLU A 132 58.90 -29.16 -26.79
CA GLU A 132 58.29 -30.05 -27.80
C GLU A 132 56.87 -30.61 -27.60
N PHE A 133 55.91 -30.03 -28.34
CA PHE A 133 55.02 -30.78 -29.23
C PHE A 133 54.64 -29.88 -30.42
N ASP A 134 55.43 -29.98 -31.49
CA ASP A 134 55.06 -29.57 -32.84
C ASP A 134 54.00 -30.55 -33.36
N ASP A 135 52.72 -30.13 -33.43
CA ASP A 135 51.73 -30.79 -34.32
C ASP A 135 50.38 -30.04 -34.48
N MET A 136 50.33 -28.72 -34.29
CA MET A 136 49.04 -28.00 -34.37
C MET A 136 49.10 -26.65 -35.11
N LYS A 137 50.01 -26.53 -36.08
CA LYS A 137 50.12 -25.34 -36.96
C LYS A 137 49.70 -25.58 -38.42
N SER A 138 49.37 -26.82 -38.81
CA SER A 138 48.84 -27.10 -40.15
C SER A 138 47.32 -26.90 -40.26
N THR A 139 46.58 -26.91 -39.14
CA THR A 139 45.12 -26.80 -39.13
C THR A 139 44.59 -25.36 -39.11
N LEU A 140 45.44 -24.36 -38.85
CA LEU A 140 45.02 -22.95 -38.76
C LEU A 140 45.13 -22.19 -40.10
N ASN A 141 46.06 -22.58 -40.98
CA ASN A 141 46.16 -21.96 -42.31
C ASN A 141 45.18 -22.52 -43.35
N GLU A 142 44.59 -23.69 -43.10
CA GLU A 142 43.55 -24.27 -43.99
C GLU A 142 42.14 -23.80 -43.62
N ILE A 143 41.96 -23.19 -42.44
CA ILE A 143 40.70 -22.57 -42.00
C ILE A 143 40.63 -21.10 -42.43
N GLU A 144 41.75 -20.35 -42.43
CA GLU A 144 41.76 -18.96 -42.92
C GLU A 144 41.58 -18.83 -44.44
N PHE A 145 41.97 -19.84 -45.24
CA PHE A 145 41.79 -19.78 -46.70
C PHE A 145 40.46 -20.37 -47.20
N LYS A 146 39.68 -21.00 -46.33
CA LYS A 146 38.33 -21.52 -46.64
C LYS A 146 37.19 -20.60 -46.16
N ILE A 147 37.51 -19.61 -45.32
CA ILE A 147 36.55 -18.58 -44.86
C ILE A 147 36.47 -17.38 -45.83
N MET A 148 37.43 -17.21 -46.75
CA MET A 148 37.41 -16.12 -47.75
C MET A 148 36.82 -16.47 -49.12
N LYS A 149 36.09 -17.60 -49.26
CA LYS A 149 35.50 -17.96 -50.58
C LYS A 149 34.15 -18.67 -50.55
N GLU A 150 33.34 -18.40 -49.53
CA GLU A 150 31.88 -18.55 -49.53
C GLU A 150 31.26 -17.36 -48.80
N THR A 151 31.60 -16.15 -49.24
CA THR A 151 30.76 -14.97 -49.04
C THR A 151 29.98 -14.76 -50.33
N GLU A 152 29.14 -15.75 -50.66
CA GLU A 152 27.91 -15.39 -51.37
C GLU A 152 27.14 -14.49 -50.42
N GLU A 153 26.80 -13.30 -50.91
CA GLU A 153 25.91 -12.34 -50.25
C GLU A 153 24.60 -13.04 -49.89
N LYS A 154 24.55 -13.69 -48.71
CA LYS A 154 23.29 -13.79 -47.98
C LYS A 154 22.99 -12.37 -47.58
N GLU A 155 22.07 -11.73 -48.30
CA GLU A 155 21.38 -10.55 -47.82
C GLU A 155 21.05 -10.80 -46.34
N ASP A 156 21.62 -10.01 -45.43
CA ASP A 156 21.29 -10.06 -44.01
C ASP A 156 19.78 -9.84 -43.90
N GLU A 157 19.02 -10.93 -43.83
CA GLU A 157 17.56 -10.93 -43.90
C GLU A 157 17.04 -10.25 -42.64
N THR A 158 16.95 -8.93 -42.70
CA THR A 158 16.56 -8.10 -41.56
C THR A 158 15.10 -8.39 -41.29
N HIS A 159 14.82 -8.99 -40.13
CA HIS A 159 13.48 -9.33 -39.73
C HIS A 159 12.72 -8.05 -39.32
N LYS A 160 11.51 -7.90 -39.83
CA LYS A 160 10.66 -6.72 -39.56
C LYS A 160 9.32 -7.14 -38.97
N ALA A 161 8.88 -6.42 -37.94
CA ALA A 161 7.54 -6.53 -37.38
C ALA A 161 6.92 -5.15 -37.16
N VAL A 162 5.59 -5.10 -37.14
CA VAL A 162 4.84 -3.87 -36.89
C VAL A 162 3.87 -4.09 -35.74
N PHE A 163 4.02 -3.32 -34.67
CA PHE A 163 3.08 -3.25 -33.57
C PHE A 163 2.08 -2.12 -33.80
N LYS A 164 0.79 -2.42 -33.80
CA LYS A 164 -0.27 -1.42 -33.97
C LYS A 164 -0.97 -1.11 -32.65
N PHE A 165 -0.98 0.15 -32.26
CA PHE A 165 -1.72 0.58 -31.07
C PHE A 165 -3.24 0.40 -31.25
N SER A 166 -3.89 -0.07 -30.19
CA SER A 166 -5.34 -0.19 -30.13
C SER A 166 -6.04 1.15 -30.38
N LYS A 167 -7.17 1.13 -31.08
CA LYS A 167 -7.96 2.33 -31.42
C LYS A 167 -8.41 3.14 -30.18
N ASN A 168 -8.59 2.48 -29.04
CA ASN A 168 -9.05 3.09 -27.79
C ASN A 168 -7.98 3.93 -27.06
N ILE A 169 -6.76 4.01 -27.59
CA ILE A 169 -5.67 4.82 -27.03
C ILE A 169 -5.63 6.13 -27.80
N ALA A 170 -5.97 7.25 -27.16
CA ALA A 170 -5.98 8.55 -27.83
C ALA A 170 -4.57 8.94 -28.32
N ASN A 171 -3.57 8.81 -27.44
CA ASN A 171 -2.19 9.21 -27.71
C ASN A 171 -1.20 8.06 -27.44
N PRO A 172 -0.56 7.48 -28.47
CA PRO A 172 0.49 6.45 -28.33
C PRO A 172 1.66 6.88 -27.43
N GLN A 173 2.01 8.17 -27.43
CA GLN A 173 3.12 8.70 -26.62
C GLN A 173 2.86 8.56 -25.12
N GLU A 174 1.61 8.53 -24.67
CA GLU A 174 1.30 8.31 -23.25
C GLU A 174 1.60 6.87 -22.81
N VAL A 175 1.48 5.91 -23.72
CA VAL A 175 1.74 4.48 -23.45
C VAL A 175 3.25 4.23 -23.38
N LEU A 176 4.02 4.96 -24.19
CA LEU A 176 5.47 4.86 -24.24
C LEU A 176 6.17 5.62 -23.10
N ARG A 177 5.44 6.41 -22.30
CA ARG A 177 5.96 7.01 -21.08
C ARG A 177 5.98 5.98 -19.95
N GLY A 178 7.17 5.47 -19.67
CA GLY A 178 7.45 4.60 -18.54
C GLY A 178 7.51 5.34 -17.20
N PRO A 179 7.77 4.59 -16.11
CA PRO A 179 7.95 5.16 -14.78
C PRO A 179 9.05 6.24 -14.77
N PRO A 180 8.97 7.35 -13.99
CA PRO A 180 10.07 8.25 -13.70
C PRO A 180 11.40 7.53 -13.47
N GLY A 181 12.34 7.80 -14.37
CA GLY A 181 13.73 7.40 -14.24
C GLY A 181 14.46 8.24 -13.16
N PRO A 182 15.80 8.12 -13.08
CA PRO A 182 16.62 8.76 -12.05
C PRO A 182 16.40 10.27 -11.91
N ASN A 183 16.05 10.95 -13.00
CA ASN A 183 15.86 12.40 -13.04
C ASN A 183 14.40 12.83 -12.83
N LEU A 184 13.51 11.95 -12.35
CA LEU A 184 12.05 12.14 -12.26
C LEU A 184 11.36 12.42 -13.62
N GLN A 185 12.10 12.28 -14.73
CA GLN A 185 11.55 12.29 -16.09
C GLN A 185 11.06 10.88 -16.41
N ALA A 186 9.88 10.78 -17.04
CA ALA A 186 9.33 9.51 -17.48
C ALA A 186 10.33 8.81 -18.40
N THR A 187 10.60 7.53 -18.13
CA THR A 187 11.48 6.72 -18.98
C THR A 187 10.83 6.55 -20.36
N ASP A 188 11.62 6.52 -21.41
CA ASP A 188 11.12 6.27 -22.77
C ASP A 188 11.10 4.77 -23.04
N ASN A 189 9.92 4.16 -22.95
CA ASN A 189 9.77 2.71 -23.14
C ASN A 189 10.20 2.28 -24.55
N LEU A 190 10.13 3.15 -25.56
CA LEU A 190 10.57 2.83 -26.92
C LEU A 190 12.08 2.52 -26.92
N LYS A 191 12.88 3.41 -26.34
CA LYS A 191 14.34 3.27 -26.25
C LYS A 191 14.76 2.13 -25.33
N GLU A 192 14.02 1.92 -24.24
CA GLU A 192 14.30 0.84 -23.31
C GLU A 192 14.07 -0.53 -23.94
N VAL A 193 12.98 -0.71 -24.70
CA VAL A 193 12.74 -1.95 -25.44
C VAL A 193 13.84 -2.16 -26.48
N MET A 194 14.15 -1.14 -27.30
CA MET A 194 15.25 -1.22 -28.29
C MET A 194 16.56 -1.72 -27.70
N ARG A 195 16.96 -1.17 -26.55
CA ARG A 195 18.20 -1.56 -25.87
C ARG A 195 18.11 -2.98 -25.31
N ALA A 196 16.96 -3.38 -24.79
CA ALA A 196 16.79 -4.67 -24.12
C ALA A 196 16.70 -5.85 -25.10
N THR A 197 16.20 -5.60 -26.32
CA THR A 197 16.02 -6.63 -27.36
C THR A 197 17.04 -6.54 -28.48
N GLU A 198 17.96 -5.56 -28.44
CA GLU A 198 18.94 -5.30 -29.50
C GLU A 198 18.30 -5.03 -30.87
N THR A 199 17.11 -4.41 -30.88
CA THR A 199 16.34 -4.08 -32.10
C THR A 199 16.26 -2.57 -32.34
N GLU A 200 16.07 -2.16 -33.58
CA GLU A 200 15.72 -0.79 -33.94
C GLU A 200 14.20 -0.61 -33.94
N CYS A 201 13.70 0.33 -33.13
CA CYS A 201 12.27 0.63 -33.04
C CYS A 201 12.01 2.11 -33.28
N TYR A 202 11.06 2.43 -34.16
CA TYR A 202 10.61 3.81 -34.38
C TYR A 202 9.08 3.88 -34.46
N LEU A 203 8.53 4.98 -33.96
CA LEU A 203 7.10 5.24 -33.99
C LEU A 203 6.74 6.04 -35.25
N GLU A 204 5.92 5.46 -36.10
CA GLU A 204 5.32 6.13 -37.25
C GLU A 204 3.79 6.20 -37.08
N GLY A 205 3.27 7.40 -36.79
CA GLY A 205 1.86 7.61 -36.51
C GLY A 205 1.35 6.83 -35.29
N ARG A 206 0.68 5.69 -35.52
CA ARG A 206 0.12 4.79 -34.49
C ARG A 206 0.70 3.38 -34.56
N GLU A 207 1.81 3.22 -35.24
CA GLU A 207 2.47 1.94 -35.47
C GLU A 207 3.94 2.06 -35.03
N ILE A 208 4.43 1.04 -34.34
CA ILE A 208 5.85 0.90 -34.00
C ILE A 208 6.42 -0.10 -34.99
N HIS A 209 7.39 0.34 -35.77
CA HIS A 209 8.17 -0.51 -36.65
C HIS A 209 9.36 -1.04 -35.86
N ILE A 210 9.59 -2.35 -35.95
CA ILE A 210 10.62 -3.08 -35.23
C ILE A 210 11.46 -3.80 -36.27
N GLU A 211 12.76 -3.53 -36.28
CA GLU A 211 13.73 -4.14 -37.19
C GLU A 211 14.86 -4.76 -36.36
N GLY A 212 15.28 -5.99 -36.69
CA GLY A 212 16.30 -6.70 -35.93
C GLY A 212 17.01 -7.77 -36.75
N SER A 213 18.20 -8.16 -36.28
CA SER A 213 19.04 -9.18 -36.93
C SER A 213 18.49 -10.60 -36.72
N GLU A 214 17.84 -10.85 -35.58
CA GLU A 214 17.27 -12.16 -35.25
C GLU A 214 15.74 -12.09 -35.10
N LYS A 215 15.07 -13.15 -35.57
CA LYS A 215 13.61 -13.24 -35.47
C LYS A 215 13.12 -13.22 -34.01
N ASP A 216 13.84 -13.90 -33.11
CA ASP A 216 13.45 -14.03 -31.70
C ASP A 216 13.52 -12.68 -30.98
N GLN A 217 14.52 -11.85 -31.30
CA GLN A 217 14.64 -10.48 -30.80
C GLN A 217 13.45 -9.59 -31.22
N VAL A 218 13.04 -9.71 -32.48
CA VAL A 218 11.89 -8.98 -33.04
C VAL A 218 10.57 -9.45 -32.42
N GLU A 219 10.39 -10.76 -32.21
CA GLU A 219 9.22 -11.31 -31.52
C GLU A 219 9.17 -10.91 -30.03
N ASP A 220 10.31 -10.89 -29.32
CA ASP A 220 10.38 -10.40 -27.93
C ASP A 220 10.02 -8.91 -27.85
N ALA A 221 10.58 -8.07 -28.73
CA ALA A 221 10.26 -6.64 -28.80
C ALA A 221 8.76 -6.41 -29.04
N LEU A 222 8.17 -7.16 -29.99
CA LEU A 222 6.74 -7.12 -30.27
C LEU A 222 5.91 -7.48 -29.03
N GLN A 223 6.29 -8.56 -28.33
CA GLN A 223 5.62 -9.00 -27.12
C GLN A 223 5.73 -7.99 -25.98
N ARG A 224 6.88 -7.34 -25.82
CA ARG A 224 7.07 -6.25 -24.84
C ARG A 224 6.16 -5.07 -25.12
N PHE A 225 5.99 -4.64 -26.37
CA PHE A 225 5.04 -3.57 -26.70
C PHE A 225 3.57 -3.97 -26.45
N LEU A 226 3.21 -5.23 -26.72
CA LEU A 226 1.89 -5.79 -26.35
C LEU A 226 1.67 -5.73 -24.84
N ASN A 227 2.68 -6.10 -24.06
CA ASN A 227 2.64 -6.07 -22.59
C ASN A 227 2.53 -4.63 -22.07
N ILE A 228 3.34 -3.70 -22.58
CA ILE A 228 3.29 -2.26 -22.20
C ILE A 228 1.88 -1.70 -22.44
N GLN A 229 1.30 -1.97 -23.62
CA GLN A 229 -0.07 -1.53 -23.92
C GLN A 229 -1.09 -2.15 -22.95
N THR A 230 -0.93 -3.42 -22.61
CA THR A 230 -1.83 -4.14 -21.71
C THR A 230 -1.75 -3.58 -20.29
N LEU A 231 -0.53 -3.38 -19.77
CA LEU A 231 -0.27 -2.77 -18.47
C LEU A 231 -0.81 -1.35 -18.40
N TYR A 232 -0.62 -0.55 -19.46
CA TYR A 232 -1.16 0.80 -19.54
C TYR A 232 -2.70 0.84 -19.43
N LYS A 233 -3.38 -0.05 -20.16
CA LYS A 233 -4.84 -0.16 -20.10
C LYS A 233 -5.32 -0.63 -18.72
N ARG A 234 -4.64 -1.62 -18.13
CA ARG A 234 -4.99 -2.17 -16.82
C ARG A 234 -4.72 -1.18 -15.68
N GLY A 235 -3.60 -0.46 -15.74
CA GLY A 235 -3.21 0.54 -14.73
C GLY A 235 -4.12 1.77 -14.64
N ARG A 236 -4.99 2.00 -15.65
CA ARG A 236 -6.03 3.04 -15.62
C ARG A 236 -7.39 2.55 -15.10
N ARG A 237 -7.54 1.25 -14.84
CA ARG A 237 -8.78 0.72 -14.24
C ARG A 237 -8.91 1.23 -12.80
N PRO A 238 -10.13 1.51 -12.34
CA PRO A 238 -10.36 1.75 -10.91
C PRO A 238 -9.99 0.51 -10.10
N VAL A 239 -9.73 0.71 -8.81
CA VAL A 239 -9.49 -0.37 -7.85
C VAL A 239 -10.67 -1.34 -7.88
N THR A 240 -10.39 -2.64 -8.03
CA THR A 240 -11.41 -3.68 -7.91
C THR A 240 -11.67 -3.95 -6.44
N ILE A 241 -12.84 -3.53 -5.93
CA ILE A 241 -13.24 -3.78 -4.55
C ILE A 241 -14.26 -4.91 -4.50
N VAL A 242 -13.98 -5.95 -3.71
CA VAL A 242 -14.85 -7.12 -3.53
C VAL A 242 -15.27 -7.21 -2.06
N PRO A 243 -16.53 -6.88 -1.73
CA PRO A 243 -17.06 -7.15 -0.41
C PRO A 243 -17.40 -8.64 -0.27
N CYS A 244 -16.84 -9.27 0.75
CA CYS A 244 -17.14 -10.63 1.17
C CYS A 244 -17.85 -10.57 2.52
N VAL A 245 -18.94 -11.32 2.65
CA VAL A 245 -19.74 -11.35 3.88
C VAL A 245 -19.61 -12.73 4.50
N HIS A 246 -19.35 -12.77 5.81
CA HIS A 246 -19.13 -14.00 6.55
C HIS A 246 -19.84 -13.97 7.91
N TYR A 247 -20.53 -15.06 8.20
CA TYR A 247 -21.03 -15.40 9.53
C TYR A 247 -20.29 -16.66 9.97
N PRO A 248 -19.64 -16.70 11.15
CA PRO A 248 -18.62 -17.71 11.47
C PRO A 248 -19.18 -19.08 11.82
N THR A 249 -20.42 -19.14 12.32
CA THR A 249 -21.07 -20.41 12.67
C THR A 249 -22.12 -20.78 11.64
N ASP A 250 -22.48 -22.06 11.55
CA ASP A 250 -23.66 -22.41 10.78
C ASP A 250 -24.89 -21.77 11.44
N SER A 251 -25.78 -21.22 10.63
CA SER A 251 -26.88 -20.39 11.10
C SER A 251 -28.13 -20.58 10.25
N PRO A 252 -29.33 -20.38 10.83
CA PRO A 252 -30.53 -20.27 10.02
C PRO A 252 -30.39 -19.10 9.04
N TYR A 253 -31.24 -19.12 8.01
CA TYR A 253 -31.22 -18.10 6.96
C TYR A 253 -31.23 -16.68 7.54
N TYR A 254 -30.18 -15.92 7.29
CA TYR A 254 -30.07 -14.51 7.69
C TYR A 254 -30.10 -13.56 6.50
N GLY A 255 -30.67 -12.38 6.74
CA GLY A 255 -30.53 -11.21 5.89
C GLY A 255 -29.53 -10.21 6.47
N LEU A 256 -29.21 -9.20 5.69
CA LEU A 256 -28.22 -8.18 6.00
C LEU A 256 -28.89 -6.81 6.13
N TYR A 257 -28.57 -6.09 7.21
CA TYR A 257 -29.11 -4.76 7.49
C TYR A 257 -27.99 -3.75 7.71
N PHE A 258 -28.14 -2.57 7.11
CA PHE A 258 -27.20 -1.46 7.29
C PHE A 258 -27.54 -0.66 8.55
N CYS A 259 -26.75 -0.88 9.61
CA CYS A 259 -26.84 -0.13 10.85
C CYS A 259 -26.00 1.15 10.75
N ASN A 260 -26.58 2.30 11.07
CA ASN A 260 -25.79 3.52 11.24
C ASN A 260 -24.74 3.33 12.36
N LEU A 261 -23.51 3.79 12.12
CA LEU A 261 -22.39 3.60 13.07
C LEU A 261 -22.72 4.14 14.48
N ASN A 262 -23.44 5.26 14.58
CA ASN A 262 -23.85 5.84 15.87
C ASN A 262 -24.85 4.97 16.66
N ARG A 263 -25.51 4.01 15.99
CA ARG A 263 -26.46 3.07 16.59
C ARG A 263 -25.88 1.66 16.74
N TYR A 264 -24.62 1.47 16.39
CA TYR A 264 -23.96 0.18 16.52
C TYR A 264 -23.50 -0.03 17.97
N ALA A 265 -23.90 -1.14 18.58
CA ALA A 265 -23.58 -1.45 19.97
C ALA A 265 -22.06 -1.49 20.25
N GLN A 266 -21.26 -1.85 19.24
CA GLN A 266 -19.81 -1.98 19.35
C GLN A 266 -19.05 -0.77 18.77
N ASN A 267 -19.72 0.39 18.60
CA ASN A 267 -19.10 1.60 18.04
C ASN A 267 -17.80 2.04 18.76
N LYS A 268 -17.67 1.75 20.06
CA LYS A 268 -16.46 2.05 20.84
C LYS A 268 -15.17 1.36 20.35
N TYR A 269 -15.30 0.30 19.54
CA TYR A 269 -14.16 -0.40 18.95
C TYR A 269 -13.83 0.06 17.52
N VAL A 270 -14.51 1.11 17.04
CA VAL A 270 -14.32 1.66 15.69
C VAL A 270 -13.71 3.05 15.80
N ASP A 271 -12.38 3.12 15.76
CA ASP A 271 -11.63 4.39 15.83
C ASP A 271 -11.47 5.02 14.45
N LEU A 272 -11.93 6.26 14.27
CA LEU A 272 -11.82 7.01 13.01
C LEU A 272 -10.84 8.16 13.16
N LEU A 273 -9.68 8.05 12.50
CA LEU A 273 -8.61 9.07 12.60
C LEU A 273 -8.91 10.38 11.87
N TYR A 274 -9.75 10.34 10.82
CA TYR A 274 -10.02 11.49 9.98
C TYR A 274 -11.47 11.95 10.09
N SER A 275 -11.63 13.27 10.07
CA SER A 275 -12.88 14.05 10.13
C SER A 275 -13.80 13.89 8.92
N ASP A 276 -13.87 12.69 8.32
CA ASP A 276 -14.97 12.28 7.43
C ASP A 276 -16.26 11.96 8.22
N SER A 277 -16.31 12.36 9.49
CA SER A 277 -17.46 12.33 10.40
C SER A 277 -18.71 13.05 9.85
N LEU A 278 -18.56 13.85 8.79
CA LEU A 278 -19.68 14.52 8.12
C LEU A 278 -20.55 13.56 7.29
N ARG A 279 -20.04 12.38 6.90
CA ARG A 279 -20.83 11.40 6.13
C ARG A 279 -21.41 10.32 7.03
N PRO A 280 -22.69 9.95 6.86
CA PRO A 280 -23.28 8.87 7.63
C PRO A 280 -22.65 7.54 7.22
N MET A 281 -21.84 6.97 8.11
CA MET A 281 -21.21 5.66 7.95
C MET A 281 -22.12 4.57 8.52
N HIS A 282 -22.12 3.40 7.88
CA HIS A 282 -22.93 2.26 8.27
C HIS A 282 -22.08 1.00 8.41
N VAL A 283 -22.50 0.07 9.25
CA VAL A 283 -21.95 -1.30 9.37
C VAL A 283 -23.03 -2.30 8.98
N LEU A 284 -22.63 -3.46 8.48
CA LEU A 284 -23.56 -4.55 8.17
C LEU A 284 -23.81 -5.41 9.41
N LEU A 285 -25.07 -5.67 9.73
CA LEU A 285 -25.50 -6.55 10.81
C LEU A 285 -26.33 -7.73 10.26
N PRO A 286 -26.19 -8.93 10.84
CA PRO A 286 -27.03 -10.07 10.51
C PRO A 286 -28.43 -9.91 11.12
N VAL A 287 -29.44 -10.33 10.37
CA VAL A 287 -30.85 -10.27 10.78
C VAL A 287 -31.51 -11.60 10.55
N PHE A 288 -32.00 -12.22 11.62
CA PHE A 288 -32.62 -13.54 11.59
C PHE A 288 -34.15 -13.43 11.56
N LYS A 289 -34.79 -14.37 10.87
CA LYS A 289 -36.25 -14.50 10.91
C LYS A 289 -36.68 -15.17 12.21
N ASN A 290 -37.77 -14.66 12.80
CA ASN A 290 -38.44 -15.33 13.90
C ASN A 290 -39.04 -16.65 13.38
N PRO A 291 -38.76 -17.81 14.00
CA PRO A 291 -39.32 -19.09 13.58
C PRO A 291 -40.85 -19.13 13.65
N GLU A 292 -41.48 -18.39 14.56
CA GLU A 292 -42.94 -18.40 14.76
C GLU A 292 -43.67 -17.47 13.79
N THR A 293 -43.12 -16.28 13.52
CA THR A 293 -43.80 -15.25 12.72
C THR A 293 -43.27 -15.13 11.28
N GLY A 294 -42.12 -15.74 10.98
CA GLY A 294 -41.42 -15.61 9.69
C GLY A 294 -40.88 -14.20 9.39
N GLN A 295 -41.09 -13.23 10.29
CA GLN A 295 -40.62 -11.86 10.12
C GLN A 295 -39.21 -11.68 10.66
N TYR A 296 -38.46 -10.77 10.04
CA TYR A 296 -37.11 -10.43 10.50
C TYR A 296 -37.17 -9.73 11.87
N GLN A 297 -36.39 -10.25 12.81
CA GLN A 297 -36.24 -9.66 14.14
C GLN A 297 -35.28 -8.47 14.12
N LYS A 298 -35.29 -7.65 15.17
CA LYS A 298 -34.31 -6.57 15.31
C LYS A 298 -32.89 -7.16 15.47
N PRO A 299 -31.86 -6.66 14.76
CA PRO A 299 -30.48 -7.12 14.95
C PRO A 299 -30.00 -6.93 16.40
N LYS A 300 -29.23 -7.90 16.92
CA LYS A 300 -28.72 -7.91 18.30
C LYS A 300 -27.91 -6.66 18.65
N ASP A 301 -27.00 -6.25 17.76
CA ASP A 301 -26.09 -5.12 17.97
C ASP A 301 -26.65 -3.77 17.49
N LEU A 302 -27.96 -3.69 17.23
CA LEU A 302 -28.63 -2.43 16.91
C LEU A 302 -29.18 -1.78 18.19
N LEU A 303 -28.58 -0.66 18.60
CA LEU A 303 -29.10 0.16 19.69
C LEU A 303 -30.42 0.81 19.29
N ASP A 304 -31.38 0.86 20.22
CA ASP A 304 -32.57 1.67 20.02
C ASP A 304 -32.19 3.13 19.89
N ALA A 305 -32.83 3.84 18.96
CA ALA A 305 -32.66 5.28 18.90
C ALA A 305 -33.07 5.83 20.26
N ALA A 306 -32.20 6.62 20.89
CA ALA A 306 -32.54 7.28 22.15
C ALA A 306 -33.91 7.94 21.97
N PRO A 307 -34.87 7.73 22.88
CA PRO A 307 -36.17 8.37 22.77
C PRO A 307 -35.89 9.85 22.62
N ARG A 308 -36.31 10.45 21.49
CA ARG A 308 -36.28 11.90 21.33
C ARG A 308 -36.97 12.42 22.58
N SER A 309 -36.21 13.04 23.48
CA SER A 309 -36.77 13.69 24.65
C SER A 309 -37.91 14.53 24.12
N ALA A 310 -39.15 14.21 24.52
CA ALA A 310 -40.31 14.97 24.13
C ALA A 310 -39.96 16.45 24.36
N PRO A 311 -40.29 17.36 23.43
CA PRO A 311 -40.00 18.77 23.63
C PRO A 311 -40.54 19.13 25.01
N VAL A 312 -39.64 19.47 25.94
CA VAL A 312 -40.00 19.92 27.27
C VAL A 312 -41.01 21.04 27.03
N PRO A 313 -42.25 20.94 27.55
CA PRO A 313 -43.19 22.04 27.47
C PRO A 313 -42.46 23.24 28.06
N GLY A 314 -42.16 24.23 27.21
CA GLY A 314 -41.51 25.45 27.68
C GLY A 314 -42.31 26.01 28.85
N PRO A 315 -41.66 26.67 29.83
CA PRO A 315 -42.36 27.30 30.93
C PRO A 315 -43.46 28.18 30.36
N ALA A 316 -44.68 27.99 30.86
CA ALA A 316 -45.86 28.72 30.42
C ALA A 316 -45.56 30.22 30.41
N GLN A 317 -45.34 30.79 29.22
CA GLN A 317 -45.27 32.23 29.05
C GLN A 317 -46.65 32.77 29.37
N GLU A 318 -46.73 33.54 30.46
CA GLU A 318 -47.84 34.42 30.74
C GLU A 318 -48.13 35.26 29.49
N ARG A 319 -49.34 35.05 28.95
CA ARG A 319 -49.85 35.78 27.80
C ARG A 319 -50.04 37.24 28.17
N ILE A 320 -49.19 38.12 27.64
CA ILE A 320 -49.51 39.54 27.55
C ILE A 320 -50.38 39.76 26.30
N PRO A 321 -51.54 40.44 26.39
CA PRO A 321 -52.46 40.59 25.25
C PRO A 321 -51.94 41.62 24.24
N ALA A 322 -52.09 41.32 22.95
CA ALA A 322 -51.85 42.26 21.86
C ALA A 322 -53.12 43.08 21.52
N PRO A 323 -53.00 44.37 21.13
CA PRO A 323 -54.11 45.18 20.64
C PRO A 323 -54.41 44.93 19.14
N PRO A 324 -55.61 45.32 18.66
CA PRO A 324 -56.25 44.70 17.51
C PRO A 324 -55.90 45.35 16.16
N ARG A 325 -56.00 44.56 15.09
CA ARG A 325 -56.08 45.02 13.69
C ARG A 325 -57.51 44.86 13.15
N PRO A 326 -58.02 45.81 12.36
CA PRO A 326 -59.03 45.57 11.34
C PRO A 326 -58.36 45.49 9.94
N SER A 327 -58.87 44.88 8.86
CA SER A 327 -60.01 43.99 8.60
C SER A 327 -60.09 43.72 7.07
N TRP A 328 -60.67 42.57 6.65
CA TRP A 328 -61.25 42.21 5.31
C TRP A 328 -60.29 42.05 4.10
N VAL A 329 -60.07 40.88 3.44
CA VAL A 329 -60.91 39.86 2.74
C VAL A 329 -61.46 40.32 1.37
N GLN A 330 -60.92 39.81 0.25
CA GLN A 330 -61.60 38.96 -0.78
C GLN A 330 -60.72 38.73 -2.04
N HIS A 331 -60.98 37.59 -2.72
CA HIS A 331 -60.33 36.92 -3.86
C HIS A 331 -60.40 37.68 -5.24
N PRO A 332 -60.22 37.02 -6.43
CA PRO A 332 -59.00 36.51 -7.08
C PRO A 332 -58.87 36.95 -8.57
N SER A 333 -57.69 36.80 -9.22
CA SER A 333 -57.52 36.35 -10.63
C SER A 333 -56.07 36.52 -11.14
N ALA A 334 -55.64 35.59 -12.00
CA ALA A 334 -54.40 35.61 -12.81
C ALA A 334 -54.60 36.48 -14.09
N PRO A 335 -53.71 36.52 -15.13
CA PRO A 335 -52.34 36.02 -15.31
C PRO A 335 -51.36 37.01 -16.04
N MET A 336 -50.14 36.51 -16.34
CA MET A 336 -49.30 36.75 -17.55
C MET A 336 -48.15 37.78 -17.62
N GLN A 337 -47.05 37.26 -18.20
CA GLN A 337 -46.01 37.84 -19.08
C GLN A 337 -44.91 38.74 -18.46
N SER A 338 -43.65 38.26 -18.43
CA SER A 338 -42.61 38.36 -19.48
C SER A 338 -41.96 39.75 -19.59
N THR A 339 -40.69 39.91 -19.22
CA THR A 339 -39.57 40.30 -20.12
C THR A 339 -38.23 40.47 -19.38
N LEU A 340 -37.15 40.24 -20.14
CA LEU A 340 -35.73 40.42 -19.85
C LEU A 340 -35.35 41.86 -19.45
N GLN A 341 -34.24 42.05 -18.70
CA GLN A 341 -33.03 42.73 -19.21
C GLN A 341 -31.85 42.84 -18.22
N HIS A 342 -30.73 43.19 -18.83
CA HIS A 342 -29.30 43.03 -18.53
C HIS A 342 -28.64 44.19 -17.73
N GLN A 343 -27.33 44.04 -17.50
CA GLN A 343 -26.26 45.02 -17.16
C GLN A 343 -26.01 45.34 -15.67
N GLN A 344 -24.82 45.15 -15.05
CA GLN A 344 -23.36 45.25 -15.32
C GLN A 344 -22.73 46.53 -14.72
N ARG A 345 -21.57 46.33 -14.05
CA ARG A 345 -20.41 47.24 -13.79
C ARG A 345 -20.17 47.87 -12.40
N GLN A 346 -19.03 47.43 -11.84
CA GLN A 346 -17.81 48.18 -11.46
C GLN A 346 -17.54 48.63 -10.01
N GLN A 347 -16.36 48.19 -9.54
CA GLN A 347 -15.50 48.66 -8.43
C GLN A 347 -14.67 49.91 -8.84
N PRO A 348 -13.61 50.35 -8.11
CA PRO A 348 -13.42 50.84 -6.71
C PRO A 348 -12.78 52.29 -6.75
N PRO A 349 -12.10 52.88 -5.71
CA PRO A 349 -10.71 52.52 -5.33
C PRO A 349 -10.24 52.86 -3.87
N ARG A 350 -8.91 52.69 -3.71
CA ARG A 350 -7.94 52.66 -2.58
C ARG A 350 -7.49 54.02 -1.97
N ARG A 351 -6.88 53.93 -0.75
CA ARG A 351 -5.50 54.36 -0.29
C ARG A 351 -5.35 55.34 0.91
N GLN A 352 -4.64 54.83 1.95
CA GLN A 352 -3.47 55.37 2.72
C GLN A 352 -3.52 56.69 3.55
N SER A 353 -3.15 56.61 4.84
CA SER A 353 -2.01 57.34 5.47
C SER A 353 -1.84 57.04 6.98
N MET A 354 -0.58 57.09 7.45
CA MET A 354 0.00 57.03 8.83
C MET A 354 0.36 58.49 9.29
N PRO A 355 1.08 58.83 10.42
CA PRO A 355 1.47 58.17 11.70
C PRO A 355 1.46 59.07 13.00
N SER A 356 1.90 58.50 14.15
CA SER A 356 2.71 59.09 15.28
C SER A 356 2.04 60.06 16.29
N HIS A 357 2.45 60.33 17.54
CA HIS A 357 3.40 59.85 18.59
C HIS A 357 3.10 60.73 19.86
N GLY A 358 3.43 60.29 21.09
CA GLY A 358 3.60 61.23 22.23
C GLY A 358 3.33 60.70 23.66
N HIS A 359 4.39 60.69 24.49
CA HIS A 359 4.49 60.29 25.91
C HIS A 359 3.83 61.25 26.95
N VAL A 360 3.60 60.79 28.20
CA VAL A 360 4.22 61.28 29.48
C VAL A 360 3.53 60.72 30.77
N MET A 361 4.38 60.10 31.61
CA MET A 361 4.54 59.84 33.08
C MET A 361 3.52 60.12 34.24
N GLN A 362 3.68 59.28 35.30
CA GLN A 362 3.45 59.40 36.78
C GLN A 362 2.00 59.25 37.34
N ASN A 363 1.66 58.59 38.48
CA ASN A 363 2.32 58.10 39.72
C ASN A 363 1.46 57.00 40.42
N THR A 364 2.09 56.19 41.29
CA THR A 364 1.61 55.14 42.26
C THR A 364 0.94 55.72 43.54
N PRO A 365 0.51 54.97 44.61
CA PRO A 365 0.43 53.51 44.93
C PRO A 365 -1.00 53.06 45.45
N THR A 366 -1.40 51.80 45.77
CA THR A 366 -0.95 50.94 46.91
C THR A 366 -1.80 49.64 46.98
N SER A 367 -1.16 48.51 47.33
CA SER A 367 -1.61 47.36 48.18
C SER A 367 -2.61 46.29 47.67
N MET A 368 -2.13 45.07 47.31
CA MET A 368 -2.16 43.76 48.04
C MET A 368 -3.30 42.85 47.49
N THR A 369 -3.19 41.56 47.14
CA THR A 369 -2.24 40.45 47.37
C THR A 369 -2.55 39.26 46.43
N SER A 370 -1.51 38.48 46.08
CA SER A 370 -1.45 37.02 45.71
C SER A 370 -2.39 36.50 44.60
N SER A 371 -1.98 35.77 43.56
CA SER A 371 -0.85 34.85 43.38
C SER A 371 -0.77 34.49 41.89
N GLU A 372 0.37 34.69 41.22
CA GLU A 372 0.62 34.14 39.87
C GLU A 372 2.12 34.24 39.55
N MET A 373 2.73 33.14 39.11
CA MET A 373 3.98 33.11 38.35
C MET A 373 3.91 31.95 37.37
N PRO A 374 4.24 32.17 36.09
CA PRO A 374 5.62 31.93 35.66
C PRO A 374 6.18 32.95 34.64
N LEU A 375 7.52 32.96 34.51
CA LEU A 375 8.34 33.04 33.27
C LEU A 375 9.60 33.95 33.37
N TRP A 376 10.76 33.27 33.29
CA TRP A 376 11.92 33.47 32.40
C TRP A 376 12.59 34.84 32.16
N GLY A 377 13.93 34.77 32.15
CA GLY A 377 14.95 35.79 31.82
C GLY A 377 15.96 35.88 32.98
N GLU A 378 17.28 35.80 32.86
CA GLU A 378 18.20 36.06 31.76
C GLU A 378 19.63 35.68 32.24
N ASN A 379 20.59 35.68 31.31
CA ASN A 379 22.04 35.85 31.50
C ASN A 379 22.90 34.67 31.97
N ARG A 380 23.68 34.13 31.02
CA ARG A 380 25.14 34.31 31.10
C ARG A 380 25.80 34.21 29.72
N GLU A 381 26.38 35.34 29.36
CA GLU A 381 27.31 35.56 28.27
C GLU A 381 28.55 34.66 28.43
N PHE A 382 28.99 34.03 27.33
CA PHE A 382 30.39 33.63 27.18
C PHE A 382 30.87 34.01 25.79
N VAL A 383 31.82 34.95 25.82
CA VAL A 383 32.61 35.42 24.70
C VAL A 383 33.62 34.35 24.32
N ASN A 384 33.81 34.08 23.03
CA ASN A 384 35.14 33.75 22.52
C ASN A 384 35.31 34.17 21.05
N ASN A 385 36.13 35.21 20.91
CA ASN A 385 36.81 35.61 19.68
C ASN A 385 37.96 34.64 19.41
N TYR A 386 38.06 34.11 18.18
CA TYR A 386 39.34 34.00 17.50
C TYR A 386 39.18 34.32 16.00
N ALA A 387 40.03 35.26 15.60
CA ALA A 387 40.25 35.89 14.31
C ALA A 387 40.66 34.87 13.21
N ALA A 388 40.25 35.04 11.94
CA ALA A 388 40.95 35.78 10.86
C ALA A 388 42.06 34.92 10.17
N SER A 389 42.39 34.94 8.87
CA SER A 389 42.01 35.66 7.65
C SER A 389 42.78 35.00 6.48
N SER A 390 42.31 35.03 5.22
CA SER A 390 42.86 35.75 4.04
C SER A 390 42.52 34.89 2.79
N TYR A 391 42.10 35.35 1.59
CA TYR A 391 42.33 36.54 0.72
C TYR A 391 41.02 36.86 -0.06
N ALA A 392 40.49 38.09 -0.22
CA ALA A 392 40.90 39.25 -1.06
C ALA A 392 40.88 38.94 -2.60
N SER A 393 40.26 39.65 -3.57
CA SER A 393 39.44 40.89 -3.68
C SER A 393 38.79 41.00 -5.09
N SER A 394 37.55 41.53 -5.21
CA SER A 394 36.98 42.52 -6.19
C SER A 394 37.12 42.38 -7.74
N PRO A 395 36.39 43.18 -8.59
CA PRO A 395 34.98 43.61 -8.61
C PRO A 395 34.28 43.44 -10.01
N SER A 396 32.96 43.68 -10.06
CA SER A 396 32.08 43.68 -11.25
C SER A 396 32.34 44.81 -12.26
N PRO A 397 31.79 44.69 -13.50
CA PRO A 397 31.11 45.84 -14.10
C PRO A 397 29.75 45.52 -14.77
N THR A 398 29.07 46.62 -15.06
CA THR A 398 27.64 46.79 -15.34
C THR A 398 27.41 47.11 -16.83
N THR A 399 26.31 46.59 -17.44
CA THR A 399 25.56 47.09 -18.63
C THR A 399 26.24 47.08 -20.03
N PRO A 400 25.52 47.06 -21.19
CA PRO A 400 24.17 47.59 -21.45
C PRO A 400 23.20 46.76 -22.33
N SER A 401 21.91 47.13 -22.26
CA SER A 401 20.83 46.73 -23.17
C SER A 401 20.66 47.76 -24.29
N PRO A 402 20.30 47.35 -25.53
CA PRO A 402 19.76 48.26 -26.53
C PRO A 402 18.24 48.07 -26.70
N SER A 403 17.55 49.21 -26.67
CA SER A 403 16.16 49.42 -27.08
C SER A 403 16.08 49.70 -28.58
N TYR A 404 15.15 49.06 -29.30
CA TYR A 404 14.52 49.64 -30.49
C TYR A 404 13.04 49.23 -30.56
N GLN A 405 12.20 50.27 -30.64
CA GLN A 405 10.78 50.24 -31.01
C GLN A 405 10.67 50.11 -32.54
N THR A 406 9.70 49.33 -33.06
CA THR A 406 8.80 49.78 -34.15
C THR A 406 7.61 48.82 -34.38
N ASN A 407 6.49 49.43 -34.78
CA ASN A 407 5.12 48.94 -34.97
C ASN A 407 4.89 47.99 -36.17
N PHE A 408 3.73 47.30 -36.16
CA PHE A 408 2.71 47.03 -37.23
C PHE A 408 2.07 45.64 -36.97
N GLN A 409 0.84 45.53 -36.45
CA GLN A 409 -0.50 45.55 -37.07
C GLN A 409 -0.78 44.49 -38.18
N GLN A 410 -1.85 43.71 -37.94
CA GLN A 410 -2.65 42.85 -38.86
C GLN A 410 -2.01 41.52 -39.31
N GLN A 411 -2.68 40.37 -39.47
CA GLN A 411 -4.06 40.07 -39.90
C GLN A 411 -4.39 38.58 -39.59
N TYR A 412 -5.65 38.27 -39.28
CA TYR A 412 -6.21 36.90 -39.25
C TYR A 412 -6.84 36.57 -40.61
N PRO A 413 -6.82 35.32 -41.12
CA PRO A 413 -7.66 34.92 -42.24
C PRO A 413 -9.05 34.47 -41.78
N GLN A 414 -10.08 35.13 -42.32
CA GLN A 414 -11.46 34.67 -42.37
C GLN A 414 -11.66 33.74 -43.58
N GLN A 415 -12.57 32.77 -43.47
CA GLN A 415 -13.17 32.07 -44.61
C GLN A 415 -14.67 32.42 -44.74
N PRO A 416 -15.24 32.42 -45.96
CA PRO A 416 -16.49 33.12 -46.26
C PRO A 416 -17.73 32.21 -46.30
N GLU A 417 -18.88 32.83 -45.99
CA GLU A 417 -20.24 32.35 -46.26
C GLU A 417 -20.69 32.69 -47.69
N SER A 418 -21.57 31.88 -48.27
CA SER A 418 -22.43 32.27 -49.41
C SER A 418 -23.79 31.54 -49.37
N HIS A 419 -24.83 32.29 -49.77
CA HIS A 419 -26.27 32.08 -49.61
C HIS A 419 -26.98 31.14 -50.63
N GLU A 420 -28.14 30.63 -50.14
CA GLU A 420 -29.48 30.24 -50.69
C GLU A 420 -29.85 30.19 -52.21
N ASN A 421 -30.67 29.19 -52.56
CA ASN A 421 -31.95 29.21 -53.35
C ASN A 421 -32.46 27.75 -53.58
N GLU A 422 -33.60 27.27 -53.03
CA GLU A 422 -35.02 27.31 -53.49
C GLU A 422 -35.48 26.22 -54.53
N PHE A 423 -36.26 25.21 -54.03
CA PHE A 423 -37.38 24.33 -54.55
C PHE A 423 -37.52 23.91 -56.06
N PRO A 424 -38.23 22.78 -56.46
CA PRO A 424 -39.51 22.28 -55.92
C PRO A 424 -39.75 20.73 -55.84
N ALA A 425 -40.97 20.33 -55.43
CA ALA A 425 -41.39 19.03 -54.90
C ALA A 425 -42.33 18.16 -55.79
N LEU A 426 -42.59 16.91 -55.30
CA LEU A 426 -43.72 15.96 -55.48
C LEU A 426 -43.60 14.88 -56.59
N PRO A 427 -44.22 13.65 -56.48
CA PRO A 427 -45.50 13.34 -55.78
C PRO A 427 -45.66 12.02 -54.94
N SER A 428 -46.56 12.12 -53.94
CA SER A 428 -47.73 11.28 -53.56
C SER A 428 -47.72 9.73 -53.42
N ALA A 429 -47.90 9.28 -52.15
CA ALA A 429 -48.78 8.24 -51.52
C ALA A 429 -49.57 7.20 -52.38
N PRO A 430 -50.02 6.01 -51.88
CA PRO A 430 -50.79 5.80 -50.61
C PRO A 430 -50.70 4.35 -49.96
N PRO A 431 -51.62 3.86 -49.08
CA PRO A 431 -51.98 4.28 -47.69
C PRO A 431 -52.20 3.11 -46.66
N ARG A 432 -52.68 3.48 -45.45
CA ARG A 432 -53.49 2.72 -44.42
C ARG A 432 -52.70 1.95 -43.33
N LYS A 433 -53.04 2.01 -42.02
CA LYS A 433 -54.31 2.28 -41.31
C LYS A 433 -54.07 2.84 -39.90
N SER A 434 -55.05 3.62 -39.46
CA SER A 434 -55.27 4.30 -38.18
C SER A 434 -55.54 3.37 -36.98
N TYR A 435 -55.06 3.75 -35.79
CA TYR A 435 -55.84 3.65 -34.55
C TYR A 435 -55.44 4.73 -33.52
N VAL A 436 -56.44 5.17 -32.76
CA VAL A 436 -56.54 6.37 -31.91
C VAL A 436 -55.71 6.26 -30.62
N PRO A 437 -55.14 7.37 -30.08
CA PRO A 437 -54.39 7.33 -28.83
C PRO A 437 -55.32 7.43 -27.60
N VAL A 438 -55.19 6.46 -26.68
CA VAL A 438 -55.67 6.57 -25.30
C VAL A 438 -54.55 7.18 -24.45
N ARG A 439 -54.88 8.26 -23.72
CA ARG A 439 -54.01 8.87 -22.71
C ARG A 439 -53.91 7.93 -21.51
N GLU A 440 -52.71 7.44 -21.20
CA GLU A 440 -52.36 6.95 -19.87
C GLU A 440 -51.12 7.68 -19.32
N THR A 441 -51.17 7.82 -18.00
CA THR A 441 -50.42 8.63 -17.03
C THR A 441 -48.88 8.45 -17.02
N PRO A 442 -48.13 9.41 -16.40
CA PRO A 442 -46.67 9.43 -16.44
C PRO A 442 -46.06 8.25 -15.69
N GLY A 443 -45.01 7.70 -16.31
CA GLY A 443 -44.46 6.39 -16.05
C GLY A 443 -43.79 6.24 -14.68
N GLN A 444 -44.08 5.10 -14.06
CA GLN A 444 -43.17 4.47 -13.11
C GLN A 444 -41.84 4.15 -13.81
N PRO A 445 -40.70 4.26 -13.11
CA PRO A 445 -39.42 3.82 -13.67
C PRO A 445 -39.47 2.31 -13.91
N MET A 446 -39.15 1.88 -15.14
CA MET A 446 -39.03 0.47 -15.51
C MET A 446 -38.07 -0.22 -14.54
N GLN A 447 -38.60 -1.11 -13.70
CA GLN A 447 -37.80 -2.11 -13.01
C GLN A 447 -37.22 -3.04 -14.08
N ARG A 448 -35.94 -2.82 -14.41
CA ARG A 448 -35.17 -3.70 -15.29
C ARG A 448 -35.04 -5.05 -14.59
N ARG A 449 -35.90 -6.02 -14.95
CA ARG A 449 -35.74 -7.42 -14.53
C ARG A 449 -34.49 -7.99 -15.19
N VAL A 450 -33.44 -8.18 -14.41
CA VAL A 450 -32.29 -9.01 -14.79
C VAL A 450 -32.72 -10.46 -14.59
N ILE A 451 -33.01 -11.17 -15.68
CA ILE A 451 -33.16 -12.63 -15.65
C ILE A 451 -31.75 -13.21 -15.60
N ARG A 452 -31.39 -13.81 -14.46
CA ARG A 452 -30.13 -14.55 -14.33
C ARG A 452 -30.32 -15.92 -15.00
N LEU A 453 -29.48 -16.22 -15.99
CA LEU A 453 -29.09 -17.59 -16.26
C LEU A 453 -28.12 -17.97 -15.14
N THR A 454 -28.61 -18.66 -14.11
CA THR A 454 -27.74 -19.45 -13.24
C THR A 454 -26.89 -20.34 -14.13
N ASN A 455 -25.55 -20.23 -14.04
CA ASN A 455 -24.64 -21.17 -14.67
C ASN A 455 -24.95 -22.58 -14.13
N GLN A 456 -25.81 -23.30 -14.83
CA GLN A 456 -25.97 -24.74 -14.70
C GLN A 456 -24.79 -25.40 -15.41
N GLN A 457 -23.63 -25.37 -14.78
CA GLN A 457 -22.62 -26.40 -14.97
C GLN A 457 -22.38 -27.06 -13.62
N HIS A 458 -23.43 -27.73 -13.12
CA HIS A 458 -23.25 -28.78 -12.14
C HIS A 458 -22.76 -30.02 -12.89
N VAL A 459 -21.51 -30.39 -12.64
CA VAL A 459 -21.04 -31.76 -12.85
C VAL A 459 -21.94 -32.67 -12.01
N PRO A 460 -22.53 -33.76 -12.58
CA PRO A 460 -23.43 -34.62 -11.84
C PRO A 460 -22.63 -35.49 -10.87
N GLY A 461 -22.55 -35.05 -9.61
CA GLY A 461 -21.99 -35.81 -8.50
C GLY A 461 -22.85 -35.64 -7.24
N SER A 462 -23.64 -36.68 -6.95
CA SER A 462 -24.51 -36.93 -5.78
C SER A 462 -25.69 -35.97 -5.50
N PRO A 463 -26.93 -36.49 -5.40
CA PRO A 463 -28.01 -35.82 -4.66
C PRO A 463 -27.82 -36.03 -3.15
N ASP A 464 -28.47 -35.20 -2.33
CA ASP A 464 -28.65 -35.33 -0.85
C ASP A 464 -27.77 -34.46 0.07
N ALA A 465 -27.99 -33.14 0.03
CA ALA A 465 -28.24 -32.26 1.18
C ALA A 465 -28.33 -30.79 0.68
N PRO A 466 -29.29 -29.96 1.14
CA PRO A 466 -29.23 -28.53 0.88
C PRO A 466 -27.96 -27.97 1.55
N LEU A 467 -27.07 -27.36 0.75
CA LEU A 467 -25.86 -26.71 1.28
C LEU A 467 -26.26 -25.67 2.33
N SER A 468 -25.54 -25.66 3.46
CA SER A 468 -25.76 -24.65 4.48
C SER A 468 -25.44 -23.26 3.94
N GLN A 469 -26.05 -22.22 4.53
CA GLN A 469 -25.80 -20.83 4.10
C GLN A 469 -24.32 -20.45 4.26
N LEU A 470 -23.67 -21.02 5.28
CA LEU A 470 -22.23 -20.87 5.52
C LEU A 470 -21.40 -21.42 4.34
N GLU A 471 -21.70 -22.62 3.87
CA GLU A 471 -20.98 -23.25 2.77
C GLU A 471 -21.20 -22.50 1.45
N MET A 472 -22.44 -22.06 1.19
CA MET A 472 -22.75 -21.21 0.04
C MET A 472 -21.98 -19.88 0.08
N ALA A 473 -21.91 -19.22 1.25
CA ALA A 473 -21.16 -17.97 1.40
C ALA A 473 -19.65 -18.18 1.22
N ARG A 474 -19.09 -19.28 1.73
CA ARG A 474 -17.68 -19.65 1.55
C ARG A 474 -17.32 -19.84 0.08
N GLN A 475 -18.09 -20.64 -0.65
CA GLN A 475 -17.87 -20.88 -2.08
C GLN A 475 -18.03 -19.59 -2.90
N TYR A 476 -19.06 -18.80 -2.61
CA TYR A 476 -19.27 -17.51 -3.26
C TYR A 476 -18.11 -16.53 -3.01
N ASN A 477 -17.66 -16.39 -1.76
CA ASN A 477 -16.55 -15.51 -1.41
C ASN A 477 -15.25 -15.99 -2.06
N LEU A 478 -14.92 -17.29 -1.97
CA LEU A 478 -13.69 -17.84 -2.54
C LEU A 478 -13.62 -17.61 -4.06
N ASN A 479 -14.71 -17.87 -4.79
CA ASN A 479 -14.76 -17.65 -6.24
C ASN A 479 -14.55 -16.16 -6.59
N ASN A 480 -15.21 -15.26 -5.85
CA ASN A 480 -15.09 -13.81 -6.08
C ASN A 480 -13.69 -13.28 -5.78
N ILE A 481 -13.09 -13.74 -4.67
CA ILE A 481 -11.73 -13.36 -4.26
C ILE A 481 -10.73 -13.86 -5.29
N ARG A 482 -10.80 -15.15 -5.65
CA ARG A 482 -9.92 -15.75 -6.64
C ARG A 482 -9.96 -14.98 -7.95
N THR A 483 -11.16 -14.78 -8.50
CA THR A 483 -11.34 -14.03 -9.77
C THR A 483 -10.70 -12.64 -9.71
N ALA A 484 -10.93 -11.90 -8.63
CA ALA A 484 -10.43 -10.53 -8.50
C ALA A 484 -8.92 -10.44 -8.24
N LEU A 485 -8.35 -11.38 -7.47
CA LEU A 485 -6.91 -11.45 -7.24
C LEU A 485 -6.18 -11.98 -8.48
N THR A 486 -6.75 -12.92 -9.25
CA THR A 486 -6.17 -13.37 -10.52
C THR A 486 -6.05 -12.22 -11.52
N ASP A 487 -7.13 -11.45 -11.78
CA ASP A 487 -7.06 -10.27 -12.67
C ASP A 487 -6.12 -9.20 -12.09
N GLY A 488 -6.13 -9.01 -10.78
CA GLY A 488 -5.25 -8.09 -10.07
C GLY A 488 -3.76 -8.45 -10.24
N LEU A 489 -3.38 -9.69 -9.96
CA LEU A 489 -1.99 -10.18 -10.07
C LEU A 489 -1.50 -10.12 -11.52
N GLU A 490 -2.31 -10.55 -12.47
CA GLU A 490 -2.00 -10.41 -13.90
C GLU A 490 -1.84 -8.94 -14.32
N SER A 491 -2.54 -8.00 -13.68
CA SER A 491 -2.40 -6.58 -13.96
C SER A 491 -1.09 -5.96 -13.44
N VAL A 492 -0.51 -6.54 -12.39
CA VAL A 492 0.74 -6.04 -11.78
C VAL A 492 1.95 -6.88 -12.16
N ARG A 493 1.79 -8.01 -12.85
CA ARG A 493 2.89 -8.93 -13.19
C ARG A 493 4.05 -8.26 -13.95
N GLY A 494 3.73 -7.35 -14.86
CA GLY A 494 4.74 -6.55 -15.58
C GLY A 494 4.97 -5.15 -15.00
N PHE A 495 4.45 -4.87 -13.79
CA PHE A 495 4.70 -3.61 -13.12
C PHE A 495 6.13 -3.58 -12.58
N LYS A 496 6.88 -2.53 -12.94
CA LYS A 496 8.22 -2.27 -12.43
C LYS A 496 8.15 -1.50 -11.12
N GLY A 497 8.36 -2.19 -10.01
CA GLY A 497 8.32 -1.60 -8.67
C GLY A 497 8.02 -2.65 -7.60
N GLU A 498 7.62 -2.17 -6.42
CA GLU A 498 7.35 -3.05 -5.28
C GLU A 498 5.86 -3.45 -5.27
N ILE A 499 5.59 -4.74 -5.36
CA ILE A 499 4.25 -5.31 -5.26
C ILE A 499 4.05 -5.83 -3.83
N ARG A 500 2.85 -5.64 -3.29
CA ARG A 500 2.48 -6.09 -1.94
C ARG A 500 1.10 -6.70 -1.94
N LEU A 501 0.98 -7.88 -1.34
CA LEU A 501 -0.29 -8.50 -0.97
C LEU A 501 -0.33 -8.62 0.56
N GLU A 502 -0.92 -7.62 1.20
CA GLU A 502 -0.99 -7.53 2.67
C GLU A 502 -2.44 -7.59 3.14
N ALA A 503 -2.66 -8.21 4.30
CA ALA A 503 -3.95 -8.21 4.96
C ALA A 503 -3.91 -7.31 6.19
N LYS A 504 -4.97 -6.54 6.43
CA LYS A 504 -5.07 -5.64 7.59
C LYS A 504 -6.33 -5.90 8.39
N LEU A 505 -6.23 -5.81 9.71
CA LEU A 505 -7.36 -5.87 10.63
C LEU A 505 -7.94 -4.46 10.84
N GLY A 506 -9.25 -4.31 10.84
CA GLY A 506 -9.92 -3.02 10.95
C GLY A 506 -11.45 -3.16 10.96
N LYS A 507 -12.16 -2.24 10.32
CA LYS A 507 -13.62 -2.33 10.15
C LYS A 507 -14.03 -1.90 8.74
N VAL A 508 -14.96 -2.64 8.12
CA VAL A 508 -15.56 -2.25 6.84
C VAL A 508 -16.78 -1.36 7.12
N LEU A 509 -16.70 -0.13 6.63
CA LEU A 509 -17.76 0.87 6.73
C LEU A 509 -18.40 1.07 5.38
N TRP A 510 -19.68 1.42 5.36
CA TRP A 510 -20.46 1.60 4.15
C TRP A 510 -20.94 3.04 4.04
N THR A 511 -20.70 3.64 2.88
CA THR A 511 -20.98 5.06 2.59
C THR A 511 -21.84 5.21 1.34
N ASN A 512 -22.42 6.40 1.16
CA ASN A 512 -23.34 6.73 0.06
C ASN A 512 -24.64 5.90 0.04
N LEU A 513 -25.15 5.52 1.22
CA LEU A 513 -26.44 4.84 1.31
C LEU A 513 -27.61 5.81 1.20
N SER A 514 -28.57 5.50 0.33
CA SER A 514 -29.89 6.12 0.37
C SER A 514 -30.72 5.56 1.54
N SER A 515 -31.69 6.34 2.01
CA SER A 515 -32.58 5.90 3.10
C SER A 515 -33.39 4.65 2.76
N GLU A 516 -33.67 4.40 1.47
CA GLU A 516 -34.38 3.21 1.00
C GLU A 516 -33.50 1.97 1.08
N ILE A 517 -32.25 2.07 0.61
CA ILE A 517 -31.28 0.96 0.63
C ILE A 517 -30.94 0.57 2.07
N ALA A 518 -30.75 1.56 2.95
CA ALA A 518 -30.39 1.32 4.34
C ALA A 518 -31.49 0.61 5.14
N LYS A 519 -32.77 0.79 4.78
CA LYS A 519 -33.92 0.16 5.45
C LYS A 519 -34.25 -1.23 4.92
N LYS A 520 -33.80 -1.56 3.70
CA LYS A 520 -34.04 -2.86 3.09
C LYS A 520 -33.11 -3.92 3.70
N ILE A 521 -33.62 -5.15 3.78
CA ILE A 521 -32.84 -6.33 4.16
C ILE A 521 -32.34 -6.99 2.88
N TRP A 522 -31.04 -7.28 2.85
CA TRP A 522 -30.34 -7.79 1.67
C TRP A 522 -29.86 -9.22 1.87
N GLU A 523 -29.74 -9.97 0.77
CA GLU A 523 -29.03 -11.25 0.77
C GLU A 523 -27.53 -11.01 0.53
N PHE A 524 -26.67 -11.94 0.96
CA PHE A 524 -25.23 -11.74 0.80
C PHE A 524 -24.80 -11.71 -0.68
N GLN A 525 -25.49 -12.44 -1.58
CA GLN A 525 -25.19 -12.37 -3.02
C GLN A 525 -25.58 -11.01 -3.64
N ASP A 526 -26.47 -10.24 -3.01
CA ASP A 526 -26.94 -8.96 -3.53
C ASP A 526 -25.95 -7.81 -3.25
N ILE A 527 -25.07 -7.97 -2.26
CA ILE A 527 -24.18 -6.90 -1.80
C ILE A 527 -23.24 -6.43 -2.93
N LYS A 528 -22.54 -7.35 -3.58
CA LYS A 528 -21.57 -7.00 -4.64
C LYS A 528 -22.26 -6.44 -5.89
N ASP A 529 -23.31 -7.10 -6.36
CA ASP A 529 -23.87 -6.82 -7.69
C ASP A 529 -25.00 -5.78 -7.68
N LEU A 530 -25.84 -5.73 -6.63
CA LEU A 530 -26.93 -4.74 -6.54
C LEU A 530 -26.50 -3.53 -5.71
N VAL A 531 -26.03 -3.76 -4.49
CA VAL A 531 -25.75 -2.67 -3.54
C VAL A 531 -24.55 -1.84 -4.00
N VAL A 532 -23.44 -2.48 -4.37
CA VAL A 532 -22.24 -1.76 -4.83
C VAL A 532 -22.36 -1.29 -6.28
N LYS A 533 -22.66 -2.19 -7.24
CA LYS A 533 -22.63 -1.82 -8.67
C LYS A 533 -23.84 -1.00 -9.14
N GLU A 534 -25.07 -1.38 -8.78
CA GLU A 534 -26.27 -0.68 -9.28
C GLU A 534 -26.61 0.56 -8.46
N HIS A 535 -26.50 0.46 -7.13
CA HIS A 535 -26.83 1.56 -6.23
C HIS A 535 -25.66 2.48 -5.87
N GLY A 536 -24.44 2.14 -6.27
CA GLY A 536 -23.26 3.00 -6.08
C GLY A 536 -22.82 3.16 -4.61
N VAL A 537 -23.27 2.25 -3.72
CA VAL A 537 -22.81 2.21 -2.32
C VAL A 537 -21.34 1.81 -2.33
N LYS A 538 -20.53 2.51 -1.53
CA LYS A 538 -19.08 2.26 -1.48
C LYS A 538 -18.68 1.69 -0.12
N PRO A 539 -18.11 0.47 -0.07
CA PRO A 539 -17.40 0.04 1.12
C PRO A 539 -16.12 0.89 1.27
N LEU A 540 -15.78 1.17 2.52
CA LEU A 540 -14.63 1.93 2.97
C LEU A 540 -14.02 1.15 4.13
N PHE A 541 -12.88 0.52 3.88
CA PHE A 541 -12.13 -0.13 4.96
C PHE A 541 -11.43 0.92 5.82
N ASN A 542 -11.77 0.96 7.10
CA ASN A 542 -11.03 1.72 8.09
C ASN A 542 -9.72 0.99 8.39
N ASN A 543 -8.61 1.56 7.95
CA ASN A 543 -7.29 0.96 8.05
C ASN A 543 -6.63 1.09 9.43
N VAL A 544 -7.39 1.54 10.42
CA VAL A 544 -6.99 1.72 11.81
C VAL A 544 -7.59 0.56 12.60
N THR A 545 -6.75 -0.23 13.25
CA THR A 545 -7.25 -1.32 14.10
C THR A 545 -7.81 -0.75 15.39
N THR A 546 -7.07 0.14 16.06
CA THR A 546 -7.54 0.88 17.24
C THR A 546 -6.61 2.06 17.58
N ALA A 547 -7.12 3.07 18.26
CA ALA A 547 -6.33 4.12 18.91
C ALA A 547 -5.99 3.78 20.38
N GLU A 548 -6.65 2.78 20.98
CA GLU A 548 -6.45 2.42 22.37
C GLU A 548 -5.30 1.41 22.56
N GLU A 549 -4.27 1.82 23.31
CA GLU A 549 -3.14 0.96 23.65
C GLU A 549 -3.55 -0.29 24.45
N ARG A 550 -4.60 -0.20 25.26
CA ARG A 550 -5.12 -1.34 26.03
C ARG A 550 -5.61 -2.46 25.11
N ILE A 551 -6.43 -2.11 24.11
CA ILE A 551 -6.94 -3.06 23.12
C ILE A 551 -5.78 -3.75 22.40
N MET A 552 -4.79 -2.97 21.94
CA MET A 552 -3.64 -3.54 21.24
C MET A 552 -2.75 -4.39 22.14
N SER A 553 -2.59 -4.01 23.40
CA SER A 553 -1.83 -4.80 24.39
C SER A 553 -2.47 -6.17 24.60
N THR A 554 -3.79 -6.23 24.76
CA THR A 554 -4.52 -7.50 24.89
C THR A 554 -4.43 -8.35 23.62
N ILE A 555 -4.50 -7.75 22.44
CA ILE A 555 -4.26 -8.48 21.17
C ILE A 555 -2.82 -9.01 21.11
N SER A 556 -1.84 -8.26 21.60
CA SER A 556 -0.45 -8.71 21.58
C SER A 556 -0.19 -9.91 22.52
N GLU A 557 -0.99 -10.07 23.58
CA GLU A 557 -0.87 -11.18 24.54
C GLU A 557 -1.24 -12.55 23.94
N ILE A 558 -2.13 -12.59 22.94
CA ILE A 558 -2.49 -13.84 22.24
C ILE A 558 -1.49 -14.23 21.16
N LEU A 559 -0.56 -13.34 20.82
CA LEU A 559 0.48 -13.59 19.83
C LEU A 559 1.71 -14.23 20.49
N PRO A 560 2.54 -14.98 19.73
CA PRO A 560 3.82 -15.49 20.22
C PRO A 560 4.76 -14.36 20.68
N ARG A 561 5.93 -14.71 21.20
CA ARG A 561 6.93 -13.67 21.53
C ARG A 561 7.38 -12.94 20.25
N PRO A 562 7.52 -11.61 20.30
CA PRO A 562 8.02 -10.87 19.16
C PRO A 562 9.47 -11.26 18.88
N PHE A 563 9.81 -11.42 17.60
CA PHE A 563 11.17 -11.80 17.19
C PHE A 563 11.95 -10.63 16.60
N LYS A 564 11.27 -9.51 16.28
CA LYS A 564 11.90 -8.34 15.67
C LYS A 564 11.12 -7.07 16.01
N HIS A 565 11.87 -5.99 16.24
CA HIS A 565 11.35 -4.64 16.37
C HIS A 565 12.11 -3.71 15.42
N THR A 566 11.40 -2.79 14.77
CA THR A 566 12.01 -1.77 13.91
C THR A 566 11.23 -0.48 13.98
N GLY A 567 11.88 0.67 13.88
CA GLY A 567 11.18 1.95 13.72
C GLY A 567 11.71 2.77 12.55
N PHE A 568 10.87 3.65 12.03
CA PHE A 568 11.20 4.54 10.93
C PHE A 568 10.27 5.76 10.91
N PHE A 569 10.71 6.80 10.20
CA PHE A 569 9.89 7.95 9.85
C PHE A 569 9.37 7.77 8.43
N GLU A 570 8.06 7.95 8.27
CA GLU A 570 7.38 8.04 6.99
C GLU A 570 7.02 9.51 6.76
N ILE A 571 7.74 10.15 5.84
CA ILE A 571 7.68 11.59 5.58
C ILE A 571 6.87 11.79 4.32
N HIS A 572 5.68 12.35 4.47
CA HIS A 572 4.83 12.73 3.35
C HIS A 572 5.18 14.13 2.90
N CYS A 573 5.50 14.28 1.62
CA CYS A 573 5.98 15.53 1.06
C CYS A 573 5.49 15.74 -0.37
N GLN A 574 5.59 16.97 -0.84
CA GLN A 574 5.46 17.36 -2.22
C GLN A 574 6.84 17.59 -2.81
N ALA A 575 7.19 16.91 -3.92
CA ALA A 575 8.50 17.04 -4.56
C ALA A 575 8.41 17.28 -6.07
N ARG A 576 9.43 17.93 -6.63
CA ARG A 576 9.65 18.13 -8.07
C ARG A 576 11.15 18.23 -8.37
N ASN A 577 11.52 17.97 -9.62
CA ASN A 577 12.90 18.03 -10.12
C ASN A 577 13.29 19.37 -10.76
N GLN A 578 12.33 20.18 -11.18
CA GLN A 578 12.56 21.50 -11.76
C GLN A 578 11.59 22.52 -11.17
N PRO A 579 12.00 23.77 -10.92
CA PRO A 579 11.10 24.79 -10.37
C PRO A 579 9.91 25.14 -11.27
N ALA A 580 10.02 24.87 -12.57
CA ALA A 580 8.94 25.09 -13.54
C ALA A 580 7.89 23.97 -13.53
N LEU A 581 8.21 22.78 -13.01
CA LEU A 581 7.30 21.64 -13.00
C LEU A 581 6.37 21.69 -11.78
N GLU A 582 5.26 20.98 -11.90
CA GLU A 582 4.30 20.84 -10.79
C GLU A 582 4.85 19.92 -9.71
N TYR A 583 4.48 20.22 -8.46
CA TYR A 583 4.75 19.35 -7.33
C TYR A 583 3.97 18.05 -7.43
N LYS A 584 4.61 16.94 -7.06
CA LYS A 584 3.99 15.62 -6.97
C LYS A 584 4.09 15.08 -5.53
N PRO A 585 3.06 14.37 -5.04
CA PRO A 585 3.12 13.75 -3.74
C PRO A 585 4.16 12.61 -3.74
N VAL A 586 4.99 12.58 -2.72
CA VAL A 586 6.06 11.58 -2.53
C VAL A 586 6.12 11.19 -1.06
N VAL A 587 6.33 9.91 -0.81
CA VAL A 587 6.51 9.36 0.54
C VAL A 587 7.95 8.89 0.69
N MET A 588 8.68 9.46 1.64
CA MET A 588 10.06 9.07 1.94
C MET A 588 10.08 8.24 3.22
N ILE A 589 10.74 7.07 3.17
CA ILE A 589 10.91 6.19 4.32
C ILE A 589 12.34 6.33 4.83
N MET A 590 12.51 6.80 6.07
CA MET A 590 13.81 7.06 6.69
C MET A 590 13.97 6.20 7.95
N ASN A 591 15.09 5.49 8.08
CA ASN A 591 15.32 4.62 9.24
C ASN A 591 15.37 5.42 10.56
N GLN A 592 14.93 4.80 11.65
CA GLN A 592 15.16 5.34 12.98
C GLN A 592 16.63 5.12 13.37
N GLY A 593 17.28 6.16 13.92
CA GLY A 593 18.66 6.09 14.43
C GLY A 593 19.76 6.43 13.42
N ILE A 594 19.51 6.27 12.11
CA ILE A 594 20.44 6.68 11.04
C ILE A 594 19.69 7.57 10.06
N VAL A 595 20.21 8.77 9.80
CA VAL A 595 19.62 9.74 8.85
C VAL A 595 19.90 9.31 7.41
N GLU A 596 19.24 8.24 7.00
CA GLU A 596 19.33 7.64 5.67
C GLU A 596 17.94 7.24 5.15
N LEU A 597 17.67 7.56 3.89
CA LEU A 597 16.44 7.11 3.22
C LEU A 597 16.59 5.65 2.81
N LYS A 598 15.67 4.82 3.29
CA LYS A 598 15.53 3.43 2.86
C LYS A 598 14.90 3.33 1.48
N LYS A 599 13.85 4.13 1.22
CA LYS A 599 13.19 4.21 -0.09
C LYS A 599 12.38 5.48 -0.25
N VAL A 600 12.13 5.85 -1.50
CA VAL A 600 11.26 6.96 -1.91
C VAL A 600 10.15 6.41 -2.81
N ILE A 601 8.90 6.60 -2.41
CA ILE A 601 7.72 6.14 -3.15
C ILE A 601 7.11 7.34 -3.87
N THR A 602 7.08 7.32 -5.19
CA THR A 602 6.53 8.41 -6.02
C THR A 602 5.08 8.20 -6.41
N ARG A 603 4.63 6.94 -6.40
CA ARG A 603 3.25 6.58 -6.68
C ARG A 603 2.90 5.30 -5.95
N GLN A 604 1.73 5.26 -5.35
CA GLN A 604 1.14 4.06 -4.79
C GLN A 604 -0.22 3.84 -5.44
N GLN A 605 -0.44 2.63 -5.95
CA GLN A 605 -1.70 2.25 -6.57
C GLN A 605 -2.21 0.98 -5.90
N LYS A 606 -3.41 1.07 -5.32
CA LYS A 606 -4.16 -0.13 -4.96
C LYS A 606 -4.80 -0.70 -6.22
N VAL A 607 -4.80 -2.02 -6.33
CA VAL A 607 -5.24 -2.73 -7.54
C VAL A 607 -6.49 -3.53 -7.24
N THR A 608 -6.42 -4.37 -6.21
CA THR A 608 -7.54 -5.18 -5.74
C THR A 608 -7.64 -5.06 -4.23
N GLU A 609 -8.85 -4.85 -3.73
CA GLU A 609 -9.19 -4.86 -2.31
C GLU A 609 -10.29 -5.89 -2.07
N ILE A 610 -10.08 -6.77 -1.11
CA ILE A 610 -11.05 -7.75 -0.64
C ILE A 610 -11.46 -7.34 0.76
N ASP A 611 -12.68 -6.82 0.90
CA ASP A 611 -13.23 -6.36 2.17
C ASP A 611 -14.02 -7.50 2.82
N TRP A 612 -13.47 -8.11 3.86
CA TRP A 612 -14.11 -9.23 4.54
C TRP A 612 -14.89 -8.75 5.76
N VAL A 613 -16.21 -8.74 5.64
CA VAL A 613 -17.16 -8.31 6.67
C VAL A 613 -17.53 -9.49 7.56
N SER A 614 -17.13 -9.42 8.83
CA SER A 614 -17.44 -10.43 9.83
C SER A 614 -18.64 -9.98 10.66
N LEU A 615 -19.82 -10.54 10.36
CA LEU A 615 -21.12 -9.99 10.78
C LEU A 615 -21.38 -9.95 12.29
N ASP A 616 -20.80 -10.87 13.06
CA ASP A 616 -20.96 -10.99 14.52
C ASP A 616 -19.66 -10.66 15.28
N ARG A 617 -18.69 -10.02 14.59
CA ARG A 617 -17.37 -9.70 15.11
C ARG A 617 -17.16 -8.19 15.20
N LYS A 618 -16.33 -7.79 16.16
CA LYS A 618 -15.90 -6.40 16.36
C LYS A 618 -14.97 -5.98 15.23
N PHE A 619 -14.07 -6.87 14.81
CA PHE A 619 -13.10 -6.61 13.75
C PHE A 619 -13.47 -7.31 12.44
N ASP A 620 -13.22 -6.61 11.36
CA ASP A 620 -13.21 -7.09 9.98
C ASP A 620 -11.75 -7.11 9.48
N PHE A 621 -11.51 -7.60 8.27
CA PHE A 621 -10.19 -7.48 7.65
C PHE A 621 -10.28 -7.17 6.15
N GLN A 622 -9.21 -6.58 5.62
CA GLN A 622 -9.06 -6.33 4.19
C GLN A 622 -7.78 -6.98 3.68
N LEU A 623 -7.86 -7.78 2.60
CA LEU A 623 -6.68 -8.13 1.79
C LEU A 623 -6.52 -7.06 0.71
N SER A 624 -5.32 -6.51 0.57
CA SER A 624 -5.03 -5.47 -0.41
C SER A 624 -3.83 -5.86 -1.27
N LEU A 625 -4.06 -5.93 -2.59
CA LEU A 625 -3.01 -5.98 -3.59
C LEU A 625 -2.68 -4.56 -4.02
N SER A 626 -1.42 -4.14 -3.83
CA SER A 626 -0.95 -2.82 -4.20
C SER A 626 0.41 -2.86 -4.91
N ALA A 627 0.65 -1.84 -5.71
CA ALA A 627 1.87 -1.62 -6.45
C ALA A 627 2.44 -0.24 -6.10
N GLN A 628 3.73 -0.19 -5.77
CA GLN A 628 4.45 1.01 -5.38
C GLN A 628 5.57 1.28 -6.37
N GLU A 629 5.53 2.46 -6.96
CA GLU A 629 6.58 2.97 -7.82
C GLU A 629 7.68 3.60 -6.96
N LEU A 630 8.91 3.10 -7.13
CA LEU A 630 10.06 3.52 -6.35
C LEU A 630 10.97 4.44 -7.17
N CYS A 631 11.45 5.50 -6.51
CA CYS A 631 12.49 6.36 -7.04
C CYS A 631 13.80 6.16 -6.27
N ARG A 632 14.91 6.50 -6.92
CA ARG A 632 16.23 6.49 -6.30
C ARG A 632 16.29 7.46 -5.13
N VAL A 633 17.01 7.08 -4.08
CA VAL A 633 17.18 7.89 -2.87
C VAL A 633 18.30 8.93 -3.00
N ASP A 634 19.26 8.69 -3.88
CA ASP A 634 20.50 9.46 -4.03
C ASP A 634 20.39 10.67 -4.99
N VAL A 635 19.20 10.91 -5.52
CA VAL A 635 18.93 11.99 -6.48
C VAL A 635 18.35 13.23 -5.80
N LYS A 636 18.54 14.41 -6.41
CA LYS A 636 17.89 15.64 -5.94
C LYS A 636 16.38 15.58 -6.25
N PRO A 637 15.51 16.06 -5.34
CA PRO A 637 15.82 16.82 -4.12
C PRO A 637 16.07 15.97 -2.85
N TYR A 638 15.92 14.65 -2.92
CA TYR A 638 15.95 13.76 -1.74
C TYR A 638 17.30 13.72 -1.04
N SER A 639 18.40 13.63 -1.80
CA SER A 639 19.76 13.68 -1.24
C SER A 639 20.10 15.03 -0.61
N THR A 640 19.50 16.12 -1.09
CA THR A 640 19.61 17.46 -0.46
C THR A 640 18.80 17.53 0.82
N PHE A 641 17.59 16.96 0.83
CA PHE A 641 16.72 16.94 2.01
C PHE A 641 17.38 16.18 3.16
N ILE A 642 17.96 14.99 2.91
CA ILE A 642 18.66 14.23 3.94
C ILE A 642 19.81 14.99 4.60
N LYS A 643 20.56 15.79 3.84
CA LYS A 643 21.63 16.65 4.39
C LYS A 643 21.10 17.76 5.31
N LYS A 644 19.81 18.07 5.22
CA LYS A 644 19.10 19.08 5.99
C LYS A 644 18.26 18.48 7.12
N VAL A 645 18.29 17.17 7.31
CA VAL A 645 17.58 16.47 8.38
C VAL A 645 18.57 16.11 9.48
N SER A 646 18.13 16.23 10.73
CA SER A 646 18.82 15.74 11.92
C SER A 646 17.80 15.05 12.82
N VAL A 647 18.18 13.93 13.43
CA VAL A 647 17.33 13.21 14.40
C VAL A 647 18.10 13.06 15.70
N CYS A 648 17.49 13.44 16.81
CA CYS A 648 18.06 13.18 18.13
C CYS A 648 17.91 11.68 18.45
N PRO A 649 19.00 10.94 18.70
CA PRO A 649 18.92 9.49 18.93
C PRO A 649 18.24 9.11 20.24
N ILE A 650 18.20 10.04 21.22
CA ILE A 650 17.59 9.80 22.53
C ILE A 650 16.10 10.08 22.49
N THR A 651 15.72 11.28 22.02
CA THR A 651 14.32 11.72 22.03
C THR A 651 13.54 11.32 20.78
N ASN A 652 14.24 10.87 19.73
CA ASN A 652 13.72 10.65 18.37
C ASN A 652 13.14 11.91 17.71
N GLN A 653 13.36 13.09 18.30
CA GLN A 653 12.88 14.34 17.70
C GLN A 653 13.65 14.63 16.41
N MET A 654 12.90 15.03 15.38
CA MET A 654 13.44 15.32 14.06
C MET A 654 13.48 16.83 13.86
N THR A 655 14.61 17.37 13.39
CA THR A 655 14.69 18.74 12.86
C THR A 655 15.00 18.65 11.38
N PHE A 656 14.29 19.42 10.56
CA PHE A 656 14.50 19.42 9.11
C PHE A 656 14.29 20.81 8.50
N GLU A 657 14.73 20.96 7.25
CA GLU A 657 14.46 22.13 6.42
C GLU A 657 13.87 21.69 5.08
N ASN A 658 12.88 22.44 4.58
CA ASN A 658 12.38 22.23 3.23
C ASN A 658 13.46 22.55 2.19
N VAL A 659 13.45 21.84 1.06
CA VAL A 659 14.32 22.15 -0.07
C VAL A 659 13.61 23.19 -0.92
N ARG A 660 14.03 24.45 -0.81
CA ARG A 660 13.42 25.59 -1.51
C ARG A 660 13.18 25.27 -2.98
N ASP A 661 11.96 25.52 -3.44
CA ASP A 661 11.49 25.26 -4.81
C ASP A 661 11.48 23.80 -5.28
N PHE A 662 11.84 22.81 -4.46
CA PHE A 662 11.90 21.41 -4.90
C PHE A 662 11.21 20.40 -3.98
N LEU A 663 11.20 20.59 -2.66
CA LEU A 663 10.60 19.66 -1.72
C LEU A 663 10.00 20.39 -0.51
N LYS A 664 8.73 20.09 -0.23
CA LYS A 664 7.99 20.59 0.94
C LYS A 664 7.40 19.42 1.72
N VAL A 665 7.71 19.31 3.00
CA VAL A 665 7.09 18.31 3.90
C VAL A 665 5.68 18.75 4.28
N ASP A 666 4.72 17.83 4.18
CA ASP A 666 3.33 18.04 4.56
C ASP A 666 3.08 17.54 5.98
N HIS A 667 3.42 16.28 6.26
CA HIS A 667 3.33 15.67 7.60
C HIS A 667 4.31 14.51 7.75
N ILE A 668 4.58 14.13 8.99
CA ILE A 668 5.51 13.05 9.34
C ILE A 668 4.77 12.04 10.22
N LEU A 669 4.91 10.76 9.89
CA LEU A 669 4.47 9.66 10.73
C LEU A 669 5.69 8.95 11.31
N HIS A 670 5.73 8.78 12.63
CA HIS A 670 6.70 7.94 13.30
C HIS A 670 6.07 6.56 13.50
N LYS A 671 6.66 5.53 12.88
CA LYS A 671 6.12 4.16 12.88
C LYS A 671 7.06 3.22 13.60
N GLN A 672 6.53 2.52 14.59
CA GLN A 672 7.24 1.49 15.34
C GLN A 672 6.55 0.15 15.07
N LYS A 673 7.29 -0.80 14.49
CA LYS A 673 6.81 -2.10 14.08
C LYS A 673 7.34 -3.18 15.00
N THR A 674 6.44 -4.07 15.41
CA THR A 674 6.76 -5.29 16.15
C THR A 674 6.27 -6.49 15.35
N PHE A 675 7.15 -7.47 15.14
CA PHE A 675 6.87 -8.64 14.31
C PHE A 675 6.74 -9.90 15.15
N TYR A 676 5.70 -10.67 14.84
CA TYR A 676 5.29 -11.90 15.49
C TYR A 676 5.17 -13.01 14.45
N ARG A 677 5.82 -14.14 14.68
CA ARG A 677 5.70 -15.31 13.80
C ARG A 677 4.65 -16.25 14.39
N ILE A 678 3.45 -16.30 13.80
CA ILE A 678 2.36 -17.16 14.29
C ILE A 678 2.66 -18.61 13.96
N HIS A 679 2.79 -18.90 12.67
CA HIS A 679 3.22 -20.18 12.13
C HIS A 679 3.84 -19.90 10.75
N PHE A 680 4.79 -20.71 10.30
CA PHE A 680 5.34 -20.50 8.96
C PHE A 680 4.25 -20.80 7.91
N PRO A 681 4.06 -19.94 6.88
CA PRO A 681 4.83 -18.74 6.50
C PRO A 681 4.16 -17.39 6.88
N PHE A 682 3.32 -17.33 7.91
CA PHE A 682 2.60 -16.13 8.33
C PHE A 682 3.31 -15.32 9.42
N ILE A 683 3.42 -14.02 9.16
CA ILE A 683 3.93 -13.04 10.12
C ILE A 683 2.84 -12.01 10.40
N VAL A 684 2.61 -11.71 11.67
CA VAL A 684 1.81 -10.57 12.11
C VAL A 684 2.74 -9.42 12.46
N GLU A 685 2.41 -8.24 11.95
CA GLU A 685 3.07 -6.98 12.25
C GLU A 685 2.08 -6.08 12.98
N ILE A 686 2.42 -5.70 14.20
CA ILE A 686 1.74 -4.61 14.91
C ILE A 686 2.56 -3.36 14.69
N THR A 687 1.96 -2.33 14.09
CA THR A 687 2.57 -1.02 13.89
C THR A 687 1.89 -0.01 14.80
N ARG A 688 2.64 0.53 15.76
CA ARG A 688 2.27 1.79 16.44
C ARG A 688 2.64 2.94 15.53
N VAL A 689 1.65 3.75 15.16
CA VAL A 689 1.81 4.92 14.30
C VAL A 689 1.54 6.17 15.13
N GLU A 690 2.43 7.14 15.03
CA GLU A 690 2.27 8.45 15.65
C GLU A 690 2.32 9.54 14.58
N SER A 691 1.29 10.37 14.51
CA SER A 691 1.31 11.59 13.71
C SER A 691 2.11 12.66 14.45
N VAL A 692 3.34 12.89 13.99
CA VAL A 692 4.31 13.76 14.68
C VAL A 692 3.92 15.23 14.52
N PRO A 693 3.65 15.97 15.60
CA PRO A 693 3.38 17.40 15.54
C PRO A 693 4.60 18.17 15.01
N ILE A 694 4.35 19.05 14.05
CA ILE A 694 5.38 19.84 13.39
C ILE A 694 5.28 21.30 13.85
N ARG A 695 6.38 21.86 14.37
CA ARG A 695 6.49 23.24 14.87
C ARG A 695 7.61 23.98 14.14
N ASN A 696 7.32 25.19 13.66
CA ASN A 696 8.38 26.06 13.12
C ASN A 696 9.23 26.59 14.26
N GLN A 697 10.55 26.49 14.15
CA GLN A 697 11.45 27.09 15.12
C GLN A 697 11.66 28.57 14.77
N PRO A 698 11.59 29.49 15.76
CA PRO A 698 11.84 30.90 15.52
C PRO A 698 13.27 31.09 15.01
N ASN A 699 13.38 31.86 13.93
CA ASN A 699 14.63 32.05 13.18
C ASN A 699 15.67 32.74 14.08
N SER A 700 16.81 32.10 14.34
CA SER A 700 17.90 32.65 15.17
C SER A 700 18.74 33.71 14.45
N GLY A 701 18.15 34.43 13.49
CA GLY A 701 18.78 35.53 12.75
C GLY A 701 19.53 35.12 11.48
N TYR A 702 19.61 33.81 11.15
CA TYR A 702 20.39 33.31 10.00
C TYR A 702 19.56 33.04 8.72
N GLY A 703 18.27 33.36 8.71
CA GLY A 703 17.41 33.22 7.53
C GLY A 703 17.10 31.77 7.15
N VAL A 704 17.16 30.85 8.11
CA VAL A 704 16.89 29.42 7.91
C VAL A 704 15.62 29.02 8.65
N ASP A 705 14.58 28.66 7.91
CA ASP A 705 13.31 28.19 8.47
C ASP A 705 13.43 26.71 8.86
N LYS A 706 13.99 26.47 10.05
CA LYS A 706 14.06 25.12 10.64
C LYS A 706 12.71 24.71 11.20
N VAL A 707 12.40 23.44 11.00
CA VAL A 707 11.15 22.83 11.43
C VAL A 707 11.46 21.67 12.37
N LEU A 708 10.78 21.64 13.52
CA LEU A 708 10.92 20.62 14.55
C LEU A 708 9.70 19.68 14.54
N GLY A 709 9.93 18.39 14.35
CA GLY A 709 8.99 17.31 14.62
C GLY A 709 9.16 16.78 16.04
N VAL A 710 8.13 16.94 16.86
CA VAL A 710 8.16 16.59 18.29
C VAL A 710 7.54 15.20 18.51
N THR A 711 8.35 14.16 18.48
CA THR A 711 7.92 12.80 18.81
C THR A 711 7.52 12.66 20.28
N GLY A 712 6.51 11.85 20.57
CA GLY A 712 5.89 11.63 21.88
C GLY A 712 4.66 12.49 22.16
N GLU A 713 4.42 13.55 21.38
CA GLU A 713 3.28 14.48 21.58
C GLU A 713 2.17 14.32 20.53
N GLY A 714 2.33 13.35 19.61
CA GLY A 714 1.39 13.14 18.50
C GLY A 714 0.13 12.35 18.83
N HIS A 715 -0.81 12.36 17.89
CA HIS A 715 -1.92 11.41 17.90
C HIS A 715 -1.39 10.01 17.53
N VAL A 716 -1.76 9.02 18.33
CA VAL A 716 -1.24 7.64 18.21
C VAL A 716 -2.38 6.69 17.86
N TRP A 717 -2.09 5.75 16.99
CA TRP A 717 -2.95 4.61 16.70
C TRP A 717 -2.15 3.37 16.35
N TYR A 718 -2.84 2.25 16.21
CA TYR A 718 -2.25 0.96 15.94
C TYR A 718 -2.87 0.32 14.70
N ASP A 719 -2.00 -0.19 13.83
CA ASP A 719 -2.36 -1.00 12.67
C ASP A 719 -1.86 -2.42 12.90
N LEU A 720 -2.72 -3.42 12.68
CA LEU A 720 -2.34 -4.83 12.66
C LEU A 720 -2.39 -5.35 11.23
N GLN A 721 -1.27 -5.88 10.75
CA GLN A 721 -1.11 -6.41 9.40
C GLN A 721 -0.63 -7.86 9.45
N VAL A 722 -1.08 -8.68 8.50
CA VAL A 722 -0.64 -10.06 8.32
C VAL A 722 0.01 -10.17 6.95
N PHE A 723 1.18 -10.80 6.91
CA PHE A 723 1.96 -11.05 5.73
C PHE A 723 2.15 -12.54 5.51
N TYR A 724 2.18 -12.95 4.25
CA TYR A 724 2.54 -14.28 3.81
C TYR A 724 3.95 -14.23 3.19
N THR A 725 4.96 -14.70 3.92
CA THR A 725 6.37 -14.46 3.55
C THR A 725 6.77 -15.08 2.22
N ASN A 726 6.06 -16.11 1.77
CA ASN A 726 6.35 -16.76 0.49
C ASN A 726 5.97 -15.88 -0.72
N HIS A 727 5.24 -14.77 -0.52
CA HIS A 727 4.97 -13.80 -1.60
C HIS A 727 6.15 -12.84 -1.85
N ASP A 728 7.04 -12.66 -0.85
CA ASP A 728 8.10 -11.65 -0.91
C ASP A 728 9.12 -11.94 -2.02
N GLU A 729 9.53 -13.21 -2.17
CA GLU A 729 10.52 -13.61 -3.17
C GLU A 729 10.01 -13.43 -4.61
N PRO A 730 8.83 -13.95 -5.00
CA PRO A 730 8.22 -13.65 -6.29
C PRO A 730 8.08 -12.15 -6.55
N PHE A 731 7.51 -11.39 -5.62
CA PHE A 731 7.29 -9.95 -5.85
C PHE A 731 8.58 -9.13 -5.93
N ARG A 732 9.69 -9.62 -5.35
CA ARG A 732 10.99 -8.95 -5.46
C ARG A 732 11.52 -8.94 -6.89
N THR A 733 11.17 -9.92 -7.74
CA THR A 733 11.63 -9.95 -9.15
C THR A 733 11.10 -8.77 -9.97
N ASN A 734 10.00 -8.14 -9.54
CA ASN A 734 9.43 -6.97 -10.19
C ASN A 734 10.29 -5.71 -10.11
N LEU A 735 11.22 -5.64 -9.15
CA LEU A 735 12.13 -4.51 -8.99
C LEU A 735 13.15 -4.41 -10.13
N SER A 736 13.54 -5.55 -10.71
CA SER A 736 14.56 -5.64 -11.75
C SER A 736 14.02 -5.69 -13.17
N LEU A 737 12.69 -5.62 -13.37
CA LEU A 737 12.09 -5.74 -14.70
C LEU A 737 12.55 -4.63 -15.66
N SER A 738 12.79 -5.04 -16.90
CA SER A 738 12.95 -4.14 -18.04
C SER A 738 11.60 -3.72 -18.63
N ALA A 739 11.59 -2.76 -19.57
CA ALA A 739 10.35 -2.25 -20.13
C ALA A 739 9.60 -3.35 -20.91
N GLY A 740 8.34 -3.60 -20.52
CA GLY A 740 7.46 -4.59 -21.17
C GLY A 740 7.74 -6.05 -20.81
N GLU A 741 8.72 -6.31 -19.95
CA GLU A 741 9.00 -7.65 -19.42
C GLU A 741 7.96 -8.04 -18.36
N LEU A 742 7.61 -9.32 -18.32
CA LEU A 742 6.75 -9.89 -17.28
C LEU A 742 7.63 -10.62 -16.26
N ALA A 743 7.25 -10.54 -14.99
CA ALA A 743 7.89 -11.36 -13.97
C ALA A 743 7.73 -12.86 -14.24
N SER A 744 8.75 -13.63 -13.83
CA SER A 744 8.81 -15.08 -14.02
C SER A 744 7.73 -15.83 -13.24
N TRP A 745 7.25 -15.28 -12.12
CA TRP A 745 6.18 -15.86 -11.33
C TRP A 745 4.83 -15.81 -12.06
N THR A 746 3.94 -16.71 -11.68
CA THR A 746 2.58 -16.88 -12.16
C THR A 746 1.56 -16.67 -11.04
N VAL A 747 0.28 -16.53 -11.37
CA VAL A 747 -0.78 -16.42 -10.37
C VAL A 747 -0.82 -17.64 -9.45
N ASP A 748 -0.53 -18.83 -9.98
CA ASP A 748 -0.53 -20.09 -9.23
C ASP A 748 0.61 -20.16 -8.19
N ASP A 749 1.74 -19.50 -8.46
CA ASP A 749 2.82 -19.37 -7.48
C ASP A 749 2.37 -18.59 -6.22
N ILE A 750 1.44 -17.65 -6.40
CA ILE A 750 0.95 -16.76 -5.34
C ILE A 750 -0.31 -17.31 -4.65
N LEU A 751 -1.32 -17.72 -5.43
CA LEU A 751 -2.65 -18.12 -4.93
C LEU A 751 -2.86 -19.64 -4.86
N GLY A 752 -2.00 -20.43 -5.53
CA GLY A 752 -2.19 -21.85 -5.75
C GLY A 752 -2.95 -22.17 -7.05
N PRO A 753 -2.83 -23.41 -7.57
CA PRO A 753 -3.46 -23.85 -8.82
C PRO A 753 -4.98 -23.61 -8.87
N GLU A 754 -5.56 -23.53 -10.08
CA GLU A 754 -7.01 -23.32 -10.24
C GLU A 754 -7.87 -24.35 -9.51
N ASN A 755 -7.47 -25.61 -9.65
CA ASN A 755 -8.17 -26.74 -9.07
C ASN A 755 -7.92 -26.88 -7.55
N ASP A 756 -6.89 -26.21 -7.00
CA ASP A 756 -6.52 -26.31 -5.60
C ASP A 756 -5.94 -24.97 -5.04
N PRO A 757 -6.81 -24.00 -4.67
CA PRO A 757 -6.41 -22.71 -4.09
C PRO A 757 -5.90 -22.80 -2.63
N GLN A 758 -5.19 -23.87 -2.25
CA GLN A 758 -4.83 -24.12 -0.86
C GLN A 758 -4.07 -22.95 -0.21
N LYS A 759 -3.14 -22.30 -0.93
CA LYS A 759 -2.40 -21.11 -0.43
C LYS A 759 -3.33 -19.95 -0.08
N LEU A 760 -4.29 -19.64 -0.95
CA LEU A 760 -5.29 -18.59 -0.71
C LEU A 760 -6.21 -18.97 0.46
N ILE A 761 -6.65 -20.23 0.51
CA ILE A 761 -7.50 -20.74 1.58
C ILE A 761 -6.78 -20.66 2.93
N GLU A 762 -5.52 -21.05 3.00
CA GLU A 762 -4.69 -20.96 4.22
C GLU A 762 -4.54 -19.50 4.68
N TYR A 763 -4.35 -18.56 3.75
CA TYR A 763 -4.27 -17.14 4.09
C TYR A 763 -5.58 -16.64 4.70
N ILE A 764 -6.72 -16.93 4.07
CA ILE A 764 -8.04 -16.53 4.59
C ILE A 764 -8.33 -17.22 5.93
N LYS A 765 -8.01 -18.51 6.07
CA LYS A 765 -8.16 -19.25 7.35
C LYS A 765 -7.32 -18.62 8.46
N CYS A 766 -6.07 -18.26 8.18
CA CYS A 766 -5.22 -17.57 9.16
C CYS A 766 -5.85 -16.26 9.65
N LEU A 767 -6.42 -15.47 8.73
CA LEU A 767 -7.07 -14.20 9.06
C LEU A 767 -8.36 -14.40 9.87
N LEU A 768 -9.16 -15.39 9.52
CA LEU A 768 -10.36 -15.76 10.25
C LEU A 768 -10.03 -16.21 11.67
N VAL A 769 -9.07 -17.12 11.85
CA VAL A 769 -8.63 -17.60 13.16
C VAL A 769 -8.09 -16.45 14.02
N LEU A 770 -7.29 -15.54 13.43
CA LEU A 770 -6.79 -14.37 14.14
C LEU A 770 -7.94 -13.46 14.60
N THR A 771 -8.91 -13.18 13.72
CA THR A 771 -10.08 -12.36 14.04
C THR A 771 -10.93 -13.01 15.14
N GLU A 772 -11.16 -14.31 15.07
CA GLU A 772 -11.90 -15.08 16.07
C GLU A 772 -11.21 -15.08 17.44
N LYS A 773 -9.88 -15.21 17.49
CA LYS A 773 -9.13 -15.15 18.75
C LYS A 773 -9.16 -13.77 19.41
N CYS A 774 -9.38 -12.70 18.65
CA CYS A 774 -9.50 -11.35 19.20
C CYS A 774 -10.83 -11.15 19.93
N GLU A 775 -11.90 -11.86 19.56
CA GLU A 775 -13.24 -11.63 20.11
C GLU A 775 -13.42 -11.83 21.61
N PRO A 776 -12.97 -12.96 22.22
CA PRO A 776 -13.17 -13.21 23.65
C PRO A 776 -12.38 -12.26 24.55
N LEU A 777 -11.44 -11.49 23.99
CA LEU A 777 -10.65 -10.52 24.74
C LEU A 777 -11.45 -9.28 25.16
N PHE A 778 -12.64 -9.10 24.58
CA PHE A 778 -13.43 -7.86 24.67
C PHE A 778 -14.87 -8.08 25.12
N THR A 779 -15.16 -9.25 25.70
CA THR A 779 -16.47 -9.64 26.25
C THR A 779 -16.62 -9.30 27.72
#